data_AF-A0A7G9FEA9-F1
#
_entry.id   AF-A0A7G9FEA9-F1
#
_cell.length_a   1.000
_cell.length_b   1.000
_cell.length_c   1.000
_cell.angle_alpha   90.00
_cell.angle_beta   90.00
_cell.angle_gamma   90.00
#
_symmetry.space_group_name_H-M   'P 1'
#
loop_
_entity.id
_entity.type
_entity.pdbx_description
1 polymer ?
#
loop_
_entity_poly.entity_id
_entity_poly.type
_entity_poly.pdbx_seq_one_letter_code
_entity_poly.pdbx_strand_id
1 'polypeptide(L)'
;MKSIKVYKLGAALVFACLVITSCPSPFLQSYYIQQQNRSAGNEGESEQEDPGNGDTPIPSEEPLEPGKISMFSVILPDGKLSEPNNDTTVHDQLAGKLNVSDGFPFGTFETSKFGNWKFSSNFSASNVPEPKYSGTVTWESAPENKNPEREKYGGNESASAGGNSISSMTYYRYCGKNPFNLYTSETYDVYGEDGKPTGQKEALMKRFIFYRFTGKGGGVVGLDNYLVAVDTYTKLVFAFAKPIGFTTVFGNQVPTKWASVDTHSTGPGGKKYRFYQYDPAGYVSEDGAFHMSTAYKNNLASGNYDPAFTGKSPYVGYVGNASGENNGYVISGTLTVKAQYLKNVSVTDEKWAWGDHGNADGTDWPEFIYGIRSRSYEGTAVSQWDVLSSYRANEQKIMPNKAKHIKIGTELPLGGSKEYKFEGSKVARTLELDARIIEIDITKGSNDVITEYEEPIVYLKYDSFSQSWKPTGTNGPSPNGPVGYDKNFELAVGQTKNFVITLRAPEGEQMQLCYELSWSTSGGSSEKPVFGVRAQKNGDDAQYGFSGDNGVYTVEYRDTSDESAPEAKTVSFALNVFNLKPGIPLKAIYKADNADFPVNPVFKSGDTVLTEPVFTTEDSVIDVSLTLPSKVGFEQTGKIVFSFKDENAAYDMPNSPDKIEITVIRRAYKIIPAAQLSISNPSLKNISIWDLGGDGPKGGYKQAEFSYELKTRYNDKEWKIFSTNNGGKKSIAWEETGNLGGVSDYTVAKPHNGTHTVLFSAEIWEKDSTGSSDVIVKHEQPAVRLGYDPLTDSWKADVTLPAYFEDSAGKWEVKSVTMDELKRGEKKTLTIAISAYIWDLVNKSNTWLPSIKTAEWGDMELSFDVEWK
;
A
#
# COMPACT_ATOMS: atom_id res chain seq x y z
N MET A 1 -40.89 75.85 -11.34
CA MET A 1 -39.53 75.81 -11.92
C MET A 1 -38.50 75.99 -10.82
N LYS A 2 -37.74 74.94 -10.49
CA LYS A 2 -36.45 75.03 -9.79
C LYS A 2 -35.46 74.18 -10.59
N SER A 3 -34.47 74.86 -11.14
CA SER A 3 -33.43 74.36 -12.03
C SER A 3 -32.59 73.25 -11.37
N ILE A 4 -32.71 72.02 -11.86
CA ILE A 4 -31.73 70.97 -11.59
C ILE A 4 -30.47 71.31 -12.38
N LYS A 5 -29.38 71.51 -11.65
CA LYS A 5 -28.13 72.02 -12.18
C LYS A 5 -27.40 70.96 -13.02
N VAL A 6 -27.31 71.23 -14.32
CA VAL A 6 -26.74 70.42 -15.42
C VAL A 6 -25.31 69.93 -15.16
N TYR A 7 -24.55 70.55 -14.26
CA TYR A 7 -23.16 70.15 -13.95
C TYR A 7 -23.02 68.81 -13.21
N LYS A 8 -24.07 68.32 -12.52
CA LYS A 8 -24.00 67.02 -11.83
C LYS A 8 -24.19 65.81 -12.75
N LEU A 9 -24.92 65.96 -13.87
CA LEU A 9 -25.03 64.90 -14.89
C LEU A 9 -23.78 64.83 -15.77
N GLY A 10 -23.17 65.97 -16.09
CA GLY A 10 -21.91 66.02 -16.85
C GLY A 10 -20.74 65.38 -16.09
N ALA A 11 -20.64 65.61 -14.78
CA ALA A 11 -19.58 65.00 -13.96
C ALA A 11 -19.71 63.47 -13.86
N ALA A 12 -20.93 62.93 -13.74
CA ALA A 12 -21.16 61.49 -13.70
C ALA A 12 -20.86 60.81 -15.05
N LEU A 13 -21.17 61.48 -16.17
CA LEU A 13 -20.86 60.97 -17.52
C LEU A 13 -19.36 61.01 -17.81
N VAL A 14 -18.65 62.05 -17.35
CA VAL A 14 -17.19 62.17 -17.47
C VAL A 14 -16.47 61.16 -16.57
N PHE A 15 -17.00 60.86 -15.38
CA PHE A 15 -16.46 59.81 -14.50
C PHE A 15 -16.67 58.41 -15.08
N ALA A 16 -17.84 58.14 -15.70
CA ALA A 16 -18.08 56.89 -16.43
C ALA A 16 -17.20 56.75 -17.68
N CYS A 17 -16.92 57.84 -18.39
CA CYS A 17 -16.02 57.82 -19.55
C CYS A 17 -14.54 57.68 -19.15
N LEU A 18 -14.11 58.24 -18.01
CA LEU A 18 -12.73 58.13 -17.52
C LEU A 18 -12.39 56.74 -16.95
N VAL A 19 -13.38 56.00 -16.42
CA VAL A 19 -13.22 54.58 -16.04
C VAL A 19 -13.14 53.68 -17.28
N ILE A 20 -13.64 54.12 -18.44
CA ILE A 20 -13.60 53.37 -19.70
C ILE A 20 -12.35 53.74 -20.57
N THR A 21 -11.60 54.81 -20.25
CA THR A 21 -10.58 55.35 -21.18
C THR A 21 -9.20 55.68 -20.59
N SER A 22 -8.82 55.16 -19.42
CA SER A 22 -7.42 55.16 -18.97
C SER A 22 -6.95 53.73 -18.65
N CYS A 23 -5.80 53.21 -19.08
CA CYS A 23 -4.92 53.45 -20.23
C CYS A 23 -4.26 52.07 -20.55
N PRO A 24 -3.77 51.82 -21.77
CA PRO A 24 -3.55 50.50 -22.34
C PRO A 24 -2.10 50.02 -22.19
N SER A 25 -1.90 48.74 -21.84
CA SER A 25 -0.64 48.01 -22.06
C SER A 25 -0.92 46.50 -22.24
N PRO A 26 -0.07 45.74 -22.93
CA PRO A 26 -0.40 45.16 -24.24
C PRO A 26 -0.94 43.73 -24.14
N PHE A 27 -2.25 43.57 -24.31
CA PHE A 27 -2.90 42.26 -24.48
C PHE A 27 -3.20 41.96 -25.95
N LEU A 28 -2.23 42.13 -26.84
CA LEU A 28 -2.27 41.58 -28.20
C LEU A 28 -0.83 41.26 -28.66
N GLN A 29 -0.32 40.09 -28.29
CA GLN A 29 0.56 39.31 -29.18
C GLN A 29 -0.24 38.13 -29.73
N SER A 30 -1.12 38.45 -30.68
CA SER A 30 -1.93 37.56 -31.50
C SER A 30 -1.12 36.86 -32.60
N TYR A 31 0.11 36.43 -32.30
CA TYR A 31 0.91 35.58 -33.21
C TYR A 31 1.25 34.20 -32.63
N TYR A 32 1.11 33.99 -31.32
CA TYR A 32 1.36 32.67 -30.68
C TYR A 32 0.10 31.92 -30.22
N ILE A 33 -1.07 32.56 -30.18
CA ILE A 33 -2.32 31.94 -29.72
C ILE A 33 -3.05 31.14 -30.83
N GLN A 34 -2.58 31.20 -32.08
CA GLN A 34 -3.11 30.36 -33.17
C GLN A 34 -2.53 28.93 -33.23
N GLN A 35 -1.58 28.56 -32.36
CA GLN A 35 -1.01 27.19 -32.34
C GLN A 35 -1.42 26.33 -31.14
N GLN A 36 -2.14 26.85 -30.14
CA GLN A 36 -2.52 26.07 -28.95
C GLN A 36 -4.01 25.67 -28.85
N ASN A 37 -4.86 26.06 -29.81
CA ASN A 37 -6.26 25.63 -29.87
C ASN A 37 -6.54 24.55 -30.94
N ARG A 38 -5.53 23.78 -31.35
CA ARG A 38 -5.69 22.79 -32.44
C ARG A 38 -6.00 21.35 -32.01
N SER A 39 -6.05 21.01 -30.72
CA SER A 39 -6.26 19.61 -30.32
C SER A 39 -7.72 19.17 -30.16
N ALA A 40 -8.70 20.08 -30.22
CA ALA A 40 -10.12 19.73 -30.16
C ALA A 40 -10.89 20.02 -31.47
N GLY A 41 -10.18 20.37 -32.54
CA GLY A 41 -10.77 20.64 -33.85
C GLY A 41 -10.82 19.38 -34.71
N ASN A 42 -12.01 18.83 -34.90
CA ASN A 42 -12.38 17.77 -35.85
C ASN A 42 -12.26 16.32 -35.37
N GLU A 43 -12.89 15.98 -34.24
CA GLU A 43 -13.54 14.67 -34.15
C GLU A 43 -15.02 14.90 -34.50
N GLY A 44 -15.42 14.43 -35.69
CA GLY A 44 -16.76 14.66 -36.24
C GLY A 44 -17.84 14.18 -35.29
N GLU A 45 -19.00 14.86 -35.32
CA GLU A 45 -20.28 14.55 -34.64
C GLU A 45 -20.32 13.23 -33.84
N SER A 46 -19.55 13.14 -32.75
CA SER A 46 -19.59 11.97 -31.86
C SER A 46 -20.75 12.18 -30.89
N GLU A 47 -21.64 11.19 -30.82
CA GLU A 47 -22.67 11.15 -29.80
C GLU A 47 -22.01 10.98 -28.42
N GLN A 48 -22.64 11.53 -27.38
CA GLN A 48 -22.20 11.30 -26.01
C GLN A 48 -22.19 9.79 -25.73
N GLU A 49 -21.10 9.24 -25.17
CA GLU A 49 -21.12 7.84 -24.73
C GLU A 49 -22.20 7.69 -23.66
N ASP A 50 -23.16 6.80 -23.91
CA ASP A 50 -24.32 6.65 -23.04
C ASP A 50 -23.92 5.95 -21.73
N PRO A 51 -24.07 6.60 -20.57
CA PRO A 51 -23.84 5.96 -19.28
C PRO A 51 -24.70 4.69 -19.14
N GLY A 52 -24.05 3.55 -18.90
CA GLY A 52 -24.69 2.24 -18.81
C GLY A 52 -24.66 1.40 -20.10
N ASN A 53 -24.03 1.86 -21.19
CA ASN A 53 -23.88 1.06 -22.41
C ASN A 53 -22.75 0.03 -22.27
N GLY A 54 -23.07 -1.27 -22.32
CA GLY A 54 -22.12 -2.38 -22.13
C GLY A 54 -21.19 -2.68 -23.32
N ASP A 55 -21.31 -1.92 -24.41
CA ASP A 55 -20.52 -2.13 -25.64
C ASP A 55 -19.19 -1.34 -25.65
N THR A 56 -18.88 -0.62 -24.56
CA THR A 56 -17.63 0.15 -24.43
C THR A 56 -16.45 -0.81 -24.28
N PRO A 57 -15.50 -0.90 -25.25
CA PRO A 57 -14.42 -1.88 -25.20
C PRO A 57 -13.47 -1.59 -24.04
N ILE A 58 -13.20 -2.61 -23.22
CA ILE A 58 -12.20 -2.52 -22.15
C ILE A 58 -10.79 -2.61 -22.77
N PRO A 59 -9.86 -1.71 -22.44
CA PRO A 59 -8.46 -1.84 -22.86
C PRO A 59 -7.87 -3.21 -22.47
N SER A 60 -7.30 -3.91 -23.45
CA SER A 60 -6.62 -5.19 -23.26
C SER A 60 -5.31 -5.00 -22.49
N GLU A 61 -5.00 -5.90 -21.57
CA GLU A 61 -3.72 -5.92 -20.86
C GLU A 61 -3.00 -7.24 -20.99
N GLU A 62 -1.68 -7.16 -20.87
CA GLU A 62 -0.81 -8.33 -20.80
C GLU A 62 -0.86 -8.94 -19.39
N PRO A 63 -0.62 -10.25 -19.25
CA PRO A 63 -0.53 -10.90 -17.94
C PRO A 63 0.50 -10.22 -17.04
N LEU A 64 0.27 -10.26 -15.73
CA LEU A 64 1.21 -9.71 -14.77
C LEU A 64 2.60 -10.35 -14.93
N GLU A 65 3.63 -9.50 -14.97
CA GLU A 65 5.01 -9.95 -14.85
C GLU A 65 5.16 -10.80 -13.58
N PRO A 66 5.80 -11.99 -13.67
CA PRO A 66 5.99 -12.86 -12.51
C PRO A 66 6.63 -12.12 -11.33
N GLY A 67 6.09 -12.30 -10.12
CA GLY A 67 6.55 -11.63 -8.90
C GLY A 67 5.93 -10.26 -8.62
N LYS A 68 5.09 -9.72 -9.51
CA LYS A 68 4.27 -8.53 -9.19
C LYS A 68 3.00 -8.92 -8.44
N ILE A 69 2.72 -8.21 -7.35
CA ILE A 69 1.56 -8.45 -6.51
C ILE A 69 0.49 -7.43 -6.91
N SER A 70 -0.74 -7.89 -7.11
CA SER A 70 -1.84 -7.00 -7.48
C SER A 70 -2.10 -5.99 -6.36
N MET A 71 -1.91 -4.70 -6.65
CA MET A 71 -2.24 -3.62 -5.71
C MET A 71 -3.72 -3.62 -5.32
N PHE A 72 -4.60 -4.15 -6.18
CA PHE A 72 -5.99 -4.34 -5.82
C PHE A 72 -6.17 -5.34 -4.67
N SER A 73 -5.32 -6.36 -4.63
CA SER A 73 -5.40 -7.48 -3.68
C SER A 73 -4.87 -7.18 -2.28
N VAL A 74 -3.86 -6.31 -2.19
CA VAL A 74 -3.10 -6.08 -0.96
C VAL A 74 -3.41 -4.76 -0.26
N ILE A 75 -4.05 -3.81 -0.94
CA ILE A 75 -4.50 -2.57 -0.31
C ILE A 75 -5.88 -2.83 0.30
N LEU A 76 -5.97 -2.75 1.62
CA LEU A 76 -7.16 -3.09 2.40
C LEU A 76 -8.16 -1.91 2.49
N PRO A 77 -9.43 -2.15 2.92
CA PRO A 77 -10.47 -1.11 2.97
C PRO A 77 -10.13 0.10 3.87
N ASP A 78 -9.34 -0.08 4.90
CA ASP A 78 -8.88 0.98 5.80
C ASP A 78 -7.63 1.71 5.27
N GLY A 79 -7.13 1.30 4.10
CA GLY A 79 -5.92 1.84 3.47
C GLY A 79 -4.63 1.21 3.97
N LYS A 80 -4.68 0.20 4.85
CA LYS A 80 -3.50 -0.57 5.23
C LYS A 80 -3.01 -1.41 4.05
N LEU A 81 -1.70 -1.64 4.03
CA LEU A 81 -1.07 -2.58 3.12
C LEU A 81 -0.95 -3.93 3.81
N SER A 82 -1.58 -4.94 3.22
CA SER A 82 -1.27 -6.33 3.51
C SER A 82 0.06 -6.65 2.84
N GLU A 83 1.02 -7.17 3.60
CA GLU A 83 2.32 -7.55 3.06
C GLU A 83 2.41 -9.07 2.94
N PRO A 84 2.32 -9.63 1.71
CA PRO A 84 2.45 -11.05 1.53
C PRO A 84 3.78 -11.55 2.05
N ASN A 85 3.73 -12.61 2.86
CA ASN A 85 4.89 -13.18 3.55
C ASN A 85 5.59 -12.24 4.56
N ASN A 86 4.94 -11.15 5.00
CA ASN A 86 5.51 -10.11 5.88
C ASN A 86 6.81 -9.48 5.34
N ASP A 87 6.95 -9.38 4.03
CA ASP A 87 8.07 -8.70 3.36
C ASP A 87 7.75 -7.23 3.05
N THR A 88 8.63 -6.48 2.39
CA THR A 88 8.41 -5.12 1.90
C THR A 88 7.96 -5.06 0.44
N THR A 89 7.64 -6.21 -0.19
CA THR A 89 7.35 -6.28 -1.63
C THR A 89 6.25 -5.31 -2.08
N VAL A 90 5.17 -5.13 -1.31
CA VAL A 90 4.09 -4.20 -1.68
C VAL A 90 4.57 -2.76 -1.51
N HIS A 91 5.23 -2.43 -0.39
CA HIS A 91 5.87 -1.13 -0.21
C HIS A 91 6.92 -0.83 -1.29
N ASP A 92 7.70 -1.80 -1.74
CA ASP A 92 8.73 -1.66 -2.78
C ASP A 92 8.12 -1.49 -4.17
N GLN A 93 6.99 -2.15 -4.47
CA GLN A 93 6.22 -1.93 -5.70
C GLN A 93 5.56 -0.55 -5.75
N LEU A 94 5.28 0.02 -4.57
CA LEU A 94 4.77 1.38 -4.41
C LEU A 94 5.89 2.42 -4.36
N ALA A 95 7.10 2.01 -3.97
CA ALA A 95 8.28 2.86 -3.92
C ALA A 95 8.59 3.40 -5.32
N GLY A 96 8.62 4.73 -5.45
CA GLY A 96 8.83 5.40 -6.74
C GLY A 96 7.57 5.62 -7.58
N LYS A 97 6.40 5.08 -7.20
CA LYS A 97 5.11 5.37 -7.84
C LYS A 97 4.35 6.47 -7.10
N LEU A 98 4.12 6.26 -5.81
CA LEU A 98 3.39 7.17 -4.92
C LEU A 98 4.33 7.68 -3.83
N ASN A 99 4.89 8.88 -4.03
CA ASN A 99 5.74 9.50 -3.02
C ASN A 99 4.94 10.52 -2.20
N VAL A 100 5.15 10.55 -0.88
CA VAL A 100 4.58 11.57 0.01
C VAL A 100 5.00 12.98 -0.43
N SER A 101 6.21 13.12 -0.98
CA SER A 101 6.72 14.37 -1.57
C SER A 101 6.02 14.80 -2.87
N ASP A 102 5.39 13.86 -3.58
CA ASP A 102 4.53 14.14 -4.75
C ASP A 102 3.08 14.47 -4.31
N GLY A 103 2.81 14.49 -3.01
CA GLY A 103 1.49 14.78 -2.44
C GLY A 103 0.53 13.60 -2.60
N PHE A 104 0.94 12.38 -2.26
CA PHE A 104 0.04 11.22 -2.18
C PHE A 104 0.35 10.38 -0.93
N PRO A 105 -0.20 10.74 0.24
CA PRO A 105 -0.18 9.84 1.40
C PRO A 105 -1.18 8.70 1.18
N PHE A 106 -0.81 7.48 1.55
CA PHE A 106 -1.80 6.41 1.74
C PHE A 106 -2.74 6.82 2.87
N GLY A 107 -4.01 7.05 2.55
CA GLY A 107 -4.97 7.47 3.56
C GLY A 107 -5.41 6.31 4.43
N THR A 108 -5.04 6.34 5.70
CA THR A 108 -5.27 5.26 6.69
C THR A 108 -6.61 5.37 7.41
N PHE A 109 -7.65 5.89 6.75
CA PHE A 109 -8.97 6.05 7.35
C PHE A 109 -10.01 5.11 6.73
N GLU A 110 -11.01 4.78 7.55
CA GLU A 110 -12.07 3.83 7.23
C GLU A 110 -12.87 4.21 5.97
N THR A 111 -13.02 3.25 5.04
CA THR A 111 -13.87 3.40 3.85
C THR A 111 -15.34 3.74 4.20
N SER A 112 -15.82 3.33 5.38
CA SER A 112 -17.20 3.59 5.83
C SER A 112 -17.56 5.08 5.88
N LYS A 113 -16.57 5.98 6.04
CA LYS A 113 -16.78 7.44 6.04
C LYS A 113 -17.37 7.95 4.72
N PHE A 114 -17.01 7.35 3.59
CA PHE A 114 -17.54 7.74 2.29
C PHE A 114 -19.05 7.44 2.14
N GLY A 115 -19.61 6.58 3.01
CA GLY A 115 -21.01 6.18 2.96
C GLY A 115 -21.99 7.35 3.05
N ASN A 116 -21.69 8.36 3.87
CA ASN A 116 -22.58 9.50 4.10
C ASN A 116 -21.93 10.88 3.85
N TRP A 117 -20.66 10.94 3.42
CA TRP A 117 -20.01 12.21 3.14
C TRP A 117 -20.70 13.01 2.03
N LYS A 118 -20.92 14.30 2.28
CA LYS A 118 -21.54 15.24 1.34
C LYS A 118 -20.50 15.74 0.34
N PHE A 119 -20.54 15.21 -0.88
CA PHE A 119 -19.64 15.61 -1.98
C PHE A 119 -20.14 16.87 -2.68
N SER A 120 -19.31 17.91 -2.76
CA SER A 120 -19.61 19.11 -3.54
C SER A 120 -18.37 19.57 -4.31
N SER A 121 -18.56 20.39 -5.35
CA SER A 121 -17.46 21.00 -6.09
C SER A 121 -17.76 22.46 -6.38
N ASN A 122 -16.77 23.32 -6.14
CA ASN A 122 -16.72 24.62 -6.80
C ASN A 122 -15.81 24.53 -8.04
N PHE A 123 -15.61 25.63 -8.75
CA PHE A 123 -14.69 25.66 -9.89
C PHE A 123 -13.85 26.93 -9.86
N SER A 124 -12.58 26.80 -10.22
CA SER A 124 -11.65 27.92 -10.28
C SER A 124 -12.02 28.92 -11.39
N ALA A 125 -11.32 30.05 -11.44
CA ALA A 125 -11.45 31.02 -12.53
C ALA A 125 -11.16 30.41 -13.92
N SER A 126 -10.37 29.33 -13.97
CA SER A 126 -10.05 28.56 -15.18
C SER A 126 -10.93 27.31 -15.34
N ASN A 127 -12.07 27.26 -14.66
CA ASN A 127 -13.04 26.14 -14.69
C ASN A 127 -12.48 24.79 -14.23
N VAL A 128 -11.42 24.80 -13.42
CA VAL A 128 -10.87 23.57 -12.81
C VAL A 128 -11.76 23.16 -11.63
N PRO A 129 -12.25 21.91 -11.55
CA PRO A 129 -13.05 21.44 -10.42
C PRO A 129 -12.27 21.48 -9.10
N GLU A 130 -12.93 21.97 -8.05
CA GLU A 130 -12.44 22.03 -6.67
C GLU A 130 -13.37 21.18 -5.78
N PRO A 131 -13.28 19.83 -5.87
CA PRO A 131 -14.11 18.93 -5.09
C PRO A 131 -13.79 19.00 -3.59
N LYS A 132 -14.79 18.72 -2.76
CA LYS A 132 -14.65 18.57 -1.31
C LYS A 132 -15.73 17.66 -0.74
N TYR A 133 -15.40 16.98 0.34
CA TYR A 133 -16.40 16.49 1.28
C TYR A 133 -16.59 17.50 2.41
N SER A 134 -17.83 17.92 2.65
CA SER A 134 -18.12 18.85 3.73
C SER A 134 -19.44 18.50 4.42
N GLY A 135 -19.34 17.90 5.60
CA GLY A 135 -20.49 17.39 6.35
C GLY A 135 -21.03 16.07 5.79
N THR A 136 -22.24 15.71 6.22
CA THR A 136 -22.90 14.47 5.82
C THR A 136 -24.19 14.76 5.05
N VAL A 137 -24.63 13.80 4.25
CA VAL A 137 -25.88 13.85 3.49
C VAL A 137 -26.50 12.46 3.42
N THR A 138 -27.83 12.43 3.35
CA THR A 138 -28.56 11.23 2.97
C THR A 138 -28.58 11.16 1.44
N TRP A 139 -27.94 10.13 0.90
CA TRP A 139 -27.99 9.84 -0.53
C TRP A 139 -29.29 9.11 -0.85
N GLU A 140 -30.05 9.65 -1.81
CA GLU A 140 -31.32 9.09 -2.25
C GLU A 140 -31.11 8.19 -3.46
N SER A 141 -31.74 7.01 -3.46
CA SER A 141 -31.74 6.14 -4.63
C SER A 141 -32.34 6.88 -5.84
N ALA A 142 -31.61 6.88 -6.95
CA ALA A 142 -31.97 7.57 -8.18
C ALA A 142 -31.62 6.71 -9.39
N PRO A 143 -32.24 5.52 -9.52
CA PRO A 143 -31.96 4.60 -10.62
C PRO A 143 -32.14 5.29 -11.97
N GLU A 144 -31.31 4.89 -12.94
CA GLU A 144 -31.43 5.23 -14.36
C GLU A 144 -31.75 3.95 -15.12
N ASN A 145 -32.45 4.04 -16.26
CA ASN A 145 -32.88 2.87 -17.04
C ASN A 145 -31.75 1.86 -17.34
N LYS A 146 -30.51 2.34 -17.43
CA LYS A 146 -29.31 1.53 -17.71
C LYS A 146 -28.39 1.34 -16.49
N ASN A 147 -28.70 1.95 -15.35
CA ASN A 147 -27.95 1.81 -14.10
C ASN A 147 -28.86 1.94 -12.87
N PRO A 148 -29.34 0.82 -12.29
CA PRO A 148 -30.35 0.82 -11.23
C PRO A 148 -29.82 1.19 -9.83
N GLU A 149 -28.51 1.36 -9.65
CA GLU A 149 -27.86 1.52 -8.33
C GLU A 149 -27.22 2.91 -8.11
N ARG A 150 -27.55 3.88 -8.96
CA ARG A 150 -27.10 5.28 -8.81
C ARG A 150 -27.82 5.96 -7.65
N GLU A 151 -27.10 6.79 -6.91
CA GLU A 151 -27.65 7.62 -5.84
C GLU A 151 -27.46 9.11 -6.15
N LYS A 152 -28.29 9.97 -5.57
CA LYS A 152 -28.21 11.42 -5.75
C LYS A 152 -28.47 12.19 -4.47
N TYR A 153 -28.07 13.46 -4.47
CA TYR A 153 -28.62 14.46 -3.57
C TYR A 153 -28.57 15.85 -4.24
N GLY A 154 -29.36 16.82 -3.75
CA GLY A 154 -29.30 18.21 -4.18
C GLY A 154 -30.58 18.69 -4.88
N GLY A 155 -30.43 19.56 -5.88
CA GLY A 155 -31.52 20.27 -6.57
C GLY A 155 -31.59 21.76 -6.22
N ASN A 156 -31.02 22.15 -5.08
CA ASN A 156 -30.90 23.55 -4.63
C ASN A 156 -29.44 23.97 -4.37
N GLU A 157 -28.48 23.11 -4.70
CA GLU A 157 -27.05 23.42 -4.54
C GLU A 157 -26.61 24.41 -5.63
N SER A 158 -25.54 25.16 -5.36
CA SER A 158 -24.98 26.13 -6.31
C SER A 158 -23.47 26.19 -6.22
N ALA A 159 -22.84 26.59 -7.32
CA ALA A 159 -21.40 26.79 -7.46
C ALA A 159 -21.10 27.98 -8.38
N SER A 160 -19.83 28.32 -8.55
CA SER A 160 -19.36 29.31 -9.53
C SER A 160 -18.24 28.71 -10.38
N ALA A 161 -18.21 29.04 -11.67
CA ALA A 161 -17.18 28.61 -12.61
C ALA A 161 -16.80 29.77 -13.53
N GLY A 162 -15.52 30.17 -13.53
CA GLY A 162 -15.06 31.30 -14.36
C GLY A 162 -15.82 32.61 -14.09
N GLY A 163 -16.31 32.80 -12.86
CA GLY A 163 -17.16 33.94 -12.47
C GLY A 163 -18.66 33.81 -12.78
N ASN A 164 -19.11 32.71 -13.40
CA ASN A 164 -20.51 32.46 -13.71
C ASN A 164 -21.16 31.52 -12.68
N SER A 165 -22.38 31.83 -12.25
CA SER A 165 -23.13 30.96 -11.33
C SER A 165 -23.61 29.68 -12.02
N ILE A 166 -23.48 28.55 -11.32
CA ILE A 166 -24.16 27.30 -11.62
C ILE A 166 -25.25 27.11 -10.57
N SER A 167 -26.50 27.03 -11.01
CA SER A 167 -27.66 26.88 -10.12
C SER A 167 -28.33 25.52 -10.28
N SER A 168 -29.19 25.17 -9.32
CA SER A 168 -29.98 23.93 -9.32
C SER A 168 -29.12 22.67 -9.47
N MET A 169 -27.97 22.63 -8.80
CA MET A 169 -27.04 21.51 -8.90
C MET A 169 -27.59 20.28 -8.17
N THR A 170 -27.52 19.13 -8.82
CA THR A 170 -27.76 17.80 -8.25
C THR A 170 -26.51 16.97 -8.45
N TYR A 171 -25.96 16.42 -7.37
CA TYR A 171 -24.81 15.52 -7.41
C TYR A 171 -25.30 14.08 -7.46
N TYR A 172 -24.61 13.26 -8.23
CA TYR A 172 -24.83 11.82 -8.34
C TYR A 172 -23.56 11.08 -7.97
N ARG A 173 -23.72 9.91 -7.36
CA ARG A 173 -22.63 8.97 -7.15
C ARG A 173 -23.00 7.57 -7.63
N TYR A 174 -21.99 6.84 -8.08
CA TYR A 174 -22.06 5.42 -8.41
C TYR A 174 -21.08 4.69 -7.50
N CYS A 175 -21.61 3.94 -6.54
CA CYS A 175 -20.81 3.16 -5.59
C CYS A 175 -20.63 1.75 -6.15
N GLY A 176 -19.39 1.28 -6.26
CA GLY A 176 -19.16 -0.10 -6.66
C GLY A 176 -19.35 -0.39 -8.16
N LYS A 177 -19.65 0.62 -8.98
CA LYS A 177 -20.00 0.47 -10.41
C LYS A 177 -19.48 1.63 -11.24
N ASN A 178 -18.85 1.32 -12.37
CA ASN A 178 -18.45 2.33 -13.33
C ASN A 178 -19.68 2.87 -14.09
N PRO A 179 -19.84 4.20 -14.25
CA PRO A 179 -20.99 4.80 -14.93
C PRO A 179 -21.10 4.45 -16.41
N PHE A 180 -20.02 3.98 -17.05
CA PHE A 180 -20.00 3.49 -18.44
C PHE A 180 -20.12 1.95 -18.53
N ASN A 181 -20.52 1.28 -17.45
CA ASN A 181 -20.71 -0.19 -17.38
C ASN A 181 -19.45 -1.03 -17.68
N LEU A 182 -18.26 -0.45 -17.48
CA LEU A 182 -16.98 -1.14 -17.60
C LEU A 182 -16.72 -2.02 -16.36
N TYR A 183 -15.93 -3.09 -16.54
CA TYR A 183 -15.38 -3.95 -15.46
C TYR A 183 -16.41 -4.73 -14.63
N THR A 184 -17.62 -4.97 -15.15
CA THR A 184 -18.74 -5.55 -14.39
C THR A 184 -18.53 -6.99 -13.92
N SER A 185 -17.64 -7.74 -14.57
CA SER A 185 -17.31 -9.14 -14.26
C SER A 185 -15.90 -9.33 -13.70
N GLU A 186 -15.18 -8.25 -13.42
CA GLU A 186 -13.79 -8.32 -12.98
C GLU A 186 -13.68 -8.41 -11.45
N THR A 187 -12.84 -9.34 -10.98
CA THR A 187 -12.64 -9.59 -9.55
C THR A 187 -11.16 -9.71 -9.21
N TYR A 188 -10.77 -9.49 -7.96
CA TYR A 188 -9.40 -9.70 -7.49
C TYR A 188 -9.37 -10.51 -6.19
N ASP A 189 -8.28 -11.23 -5.95
CA ASP A 189 -8.09 -11.98 -4.70
C ASP A 189 -7.89 -11.02 -3.53
N VAL A 190 -8.53 -11.27 -2.39
CA VAL A 190 -8.42 -10.43 -1.20
C VAL A 190 -7.38 -11.01 -0.25
N TYR A 191 -6.48 -10.17 0.25
CA TYR A 191 -5.53 -10.54 1.30
C TYR A 191 -6.02 -10.07 2.67
N GLY A 192 -5.65 -10.82 3.72
CA GLY A 192 -5.91 -10.45 5.10
C GLY A 192 -4.85 -9.49 5.63
N GLU A 193 -5.11 -8.87 6.79
CA GLU A 193 -4.09 -8.06 7.50
C GLU A 193 -2.83 -8.87 7.84
N ASP A 194 -2.92 -10.20 7.87
CA ASP A 194 -1.82 -11.12 8.16
C ASP A 194 -0.93 -11.45 6.94
N GLY A 195 -1.11 -10.76 5.82
CA GLY A 195 -0.33 -10.99 4.60
C GLY A 195 -0.76 -12.25 3.84
N LYS A 196 -1.85 -12.93 4.21
CA LYS A 196 -2.26 -14.18 3.56
C LYS A 196 -3.46 -14.00 2.64
N PRO A 197 -3.55 -14.76 1.53
CA PRO A 197 -4.78 -14.82 0.75
C PRO A 197 -5.95 -15.31 1.62
N THR A 198 -7.05 -14.57 1.62
CA THR A 198 -8.28 -14.95 2.34
C THR A 198 -9.07 -16.07 1.65
N GLY A 199 -8.73 -16.37 0.39
CA GLY A 199 -9.53 -17.25 -0.48
C GLY A 199 -10.78 -16.59 -1.04
N GLN A 200 -11.08 -15.34 -0.67
CA GLN A 200 -12.21 -14.57 -1.19
C GLN A 200 -11.80 -13.74 -2.39
N LYS A 201 -12.76 -13.49 -3.28
CA LYS A 201 -12.63 -12.55 -4.38
C LYS A 201 -13.56 -11.36 -4.18
N GLU A 202 -13.08 -10.18 -4.55
CA GLU A 202 -13.83 -8.94 -4.49
C GLU A 202 -14.02 -8.34 -5.88
N ALA A 203 -15.21 -7.80 -6.15
CA ALA A 203 -15.47 -7.11 -7.41
C ALA A 203 -14.57 -5.87 -7.53
N LEU A 204 -13.88 -5.72 -8.65
CA LEU A 204 -12.90 -4.64 -8.87
C LEU A 204 -13.49 -3.26 -8.59
N MET A 205 -14.72 -3.03 -9.07
CA MET A 205 -15.38 -1.73 -8.93
C MET A 205 -15.85 -1.42 -7.52
N LYS A 206 -15.93 -2.40 -6.60
CA LYS A 206 -16.45 -2.22 -5.23
C LYS A 206 -15.77 -1.10 -4.46
N ARG A 207 -14.47 -0.91 -4.67
CA ARG A 207 -13.64 0.11 -4.01
C ARG A 207 -13.74 1.51 -4.63
N PHE A 208 -14.49 1.70 -5.71
CA PHE A 208 -14.59 2.99 -6.39
C PHE A 208 -15.94 3.67 -6.21
N ILE A 209 -15.92 4.99 -6.01
CA ILE A 209 -17.08 5.87 -6.07
C ILE A 209 -16.88 6.90 -7.18
N PHE A 210 -17.79 6.93 -8.16
CA PHE A 210 -17.73 7.86 -9.30
C PHE A 210 -18.69 9.02 -9.09
N TYR A 211 -18.22 10.26 -9.24
CA TYR A 211 -19.04 11.46 -9.05
C TYR A 211 -19.32 12.18 -10.37
N ARG A 212 -20.59 12.60 -10.54
CA ARG A 212 -21.04 13.53 -11.58
C ARG A 212 -22.06 14.51 -11.02
N PHE A 213 -22.35 15.59 -11.74
CA PHE A 213 -23.45 16.50 -11.37
C PHE A 213 -24.25 16.94 -12.59
N THR A 214 -25.51 17.26 -12.36
CA THR A 214 -26.33 18.04 -13.30
C THR A 214 -26.60 19.43 -12.74
N GLY A 215 -26.73 20.45 -13.60
CA GLY A 215 -27.04 21.81 -13.14
C GLY A 215 -27.36 22.78 -14.29
N LYS A 216 -27.50 24.07 -13.98
CA LYS A 216 -27.74 25.13 -14.97
C LYS A 216 -26.61 26.17 -14.95
N GLY A 217 -25.78 26.19 -15.99
CA GLY A 217 -24.73 27.18 -16.20
C GLY A 217 -25.30 28.52 -16.68
N GLY A 218 -24.99 29.61 -15.97
CA GLY A 218 -25.51 30.94 -16.28
C GLY A 218 -27.05 31.05 -16.26
N GLY A 219 -27.73 30.07 -15.64
CA GLY A 219 -29.20 29.95 -15.62
C GLY A 219 -29.85 29.43 -16.90
N VAL A 220 -29.10 29.20 -17.98
CA VAL A 220 -29.64 28.92 -19.33
C VAL A 220 -29.22 27.57 -19.90
N VAL A 221 -27.98 27.12 -19.67
CA VAL A 221 -27.45 25.88 -20.28
C VAL A 221 -27.49 24.71 -19.30
N GLY A 222 -28.08 23.60 -19.72
CA GLY A 222 -28.06 22.35 -18.97
C GLY A 222 -26.66 21.74 -18.95
N LEU A 223 -26.18 21.40 -17.76
CA LEU A 223 -24.90 20.74 -17.53
C LEU A 223 -25.17 19.31 -17.05
N ASP A 224 -24.35 18.37 -17.53
CA ASP A 224 -24.24 16.98 -17.04
C ASP A 224 -22.76 16.60 -17.11
N ASN A 225 -22.05 16.85 -16.02
CA ASN A 225 -20.59 16.85 -16.00
C ASN A 225 -20.08 15.75 -15.08
N TYR A 226 -19.15 14.97 -15.61
CA TYR A 226 -18.40 13.99 -14.84
C TYR A 226 -17.23 14.68 -14.15
N LEU A 227 -16.97 14.32 -12.89
CA LEU A 227 -15.97 14.99 -12.07
C LEU A 227 -14.76 14.08 -11.85
N VAL A 228 -14.85 13.16 -10.90
CA VAL A 228 -13.75 12.31 -10.47
C VAL A 228 -14.25 10.95 -9.97
N ALA A 229 -13.39 9.95 -10.01
CA ALA A 229 -13.56 8.68 -9.32
C ALA A 229 -12.66 8.67 -8.08
N VAL A 230 -13.17 8.21 -6.95
CA VAL A 230 -12.41 8.05 -5.70
C VAL A 230 -12.26 6.56 -5.43
N ASP A 231 -11.02 6.08 -5.33
CA ASP A 231 -10.73 4.78 -4.75
C ASP A 231 -10.79 4.90 -3.23
N THR A 232 -11.80 4.33 -2.59
CA THR A 232 -12.03 4.45 -1.16
C THR A 232 -11.00 3.72 -0.33
N TYR A 233 -10.20 2.82 -0.91
CA TYR A 233 -9.19 2.06 -0.19
C TYR A 233 -7.88 2.85 -0.13
N THR A 234 -7.34 3.28 -1.29
CA THR A 234 -6.12 4.12 -1.33
C THR A 234 -6.35 5.60 -1.02
N LYS A 235 -7.61 6.05 -1.15
CA LYS A 235 -8.02 7.46 -1.14
C LYS A 235 -7.54 8.25 -2.36
N LEU A 236 -6.99 7.59 -3.37
CA LEU A 236 -6.59 8.22 -4.62
C LEU A 236 -7.81 8.65 -5.44
N VAL A 237 -7.64 9.74 -6.16
CA VAL A 237 -8.63 10.36 -7.02
C VAL A 237 -8.17 10.19 -8.46
N PHE A 238 -9.05 9.71 -9.34
CA PHE A 238 -8.77 9.45 -10.75
C PHE A 238 -9.73 10.23 -11.66
N ALA A 239 -9.22 10.64 -12.82
CA ALA A 239 -10.08 11.04 -13.93
C ALA A 239 -10.57 9.77 -14.63
N PHE A 240 -11.88 9.68 -14.89
CA PHE A 240 -12.49 8.52 -15.54
C PHE A 240 -13.32 8.89 -16.78
N ALA A 241 -13.55 10.19 -16.99
CA ALA A 241 -14.24 10.73 -18.13
C ALA A 241 -13.57 12.03 -18.59
N LYS A 242 -13.65 12.32 -19.89
CA LYS A 242 -13.24 13.59 -20.48
C LYS A 242 -14.37 14.19 -21.32
N PRO A 243 -14.44 15.52 -21.42
CA PRO A 243 -15.36 16.15 -22.34
C PRO A 243 -14.95 15.90 -23.79
N ILE A 244 -15.92 15.56 -24.62
CA ILE A 244 -15.78 15.36 -26.07
C ILE A 244 -16.60 16.39 -26.87
N GLY A 245 -17.34 17.27 -26.19
CA GLY A 245 -18.12 18.33 -26.82
C GLY A 245 -18.33 19.53 -25.89
N PHE A 246 -18.27 20.73 -26.47
CA PHE A 246 -18.37 22.01 -25.76
C PHE A 246 -19.41 22.92 -26.39
N THR A 247 -20.01 23.77 -25.57
CA THR A 247 -20.87 24.89 -25.99
C THR A 247 -20.33 26.19 -25.40
N THR A 248 -20.46 27.30 -26.11
CA THR A 248 -20.03 28.62 -25.62
C THR A 248 -21.15 29.32 -24.85
N VAL A 249 -20.88 29.74 -23.61
CA VAL A 249 -21.80 30.48 -22.74
C VAL A 249 -21.10 31.72 -22.20
N PHE A 250 -21.62 32.91 -22.52
CA PHE A 250 -21.02 34.20 -22.13
C PHE A 250 -19.50 34.31 -22.40
N GLY A 251 -19.05 33.77 -23.53
CA GLY A 251 -17.64 33.78 -23.96
C GLY A 251 -16.76 32.66 -23.41
N ASN A 252 -17.29 31.80 -22.52
CA ASN A 252 -16.57 30.67 -21.95
C ASN A 252 -17.04 29.34 -22.56
N GLN A 253 -16.12 28.41 -22.83
CA GLN A 253 -16.46 27.04 -23.24
C GLN A 253 -16.92 26.24 -22.02
N VAL A 254 -18.10 25.63 -22.11
CA VAL A 254 -18.63 24.68 -21.13
C VAL A 254 -18.80 23.30 -21.75
N PRO A 255 -18.36 22.23 -21.08
CA PRO A 255 -18.51 20.88 -21.59
C PRO A 255 -19.98 20.44 -21.55
N THR A 256 -20.40 19.76 -22.60
CA THR A 256 -21.81 19.33 -22.82
C THR A 256 -21.94 17.87 -23.25
N LYS A 257 -20.84 17.24 -23.67
CA LYS A 257 -20.76 15.80 -23.97
C LYS A 257 -19.50 15.23 -23.34
N TRP A 258 -19.59 14.01 -22.85
CA TRP A 258 -18.52 13.32 -22.15
C TRP A 258 -18.38 11.88 -22.63
N ALA A 259 -17.18 11.34 -22.51
CA ALA A 259 -16.86 9.94 -22.80
C ALA A 259 -15.84 9.41 -21.81
N SER A 260 -15.74 8.08 -21.72
CA SER A 260 -14.74 7.40 -20.89
C SER A 260 -13.32 7.73 -21.37
N VAL A 261 -12.41 7.95 -20.42
CA VAL A 261 -10.99 8.11 -20.75
C VAL A 261 -10.37 6.81 -21.30
N ASP A 262 -10.97 5.66 -20.98
CA ASP A 262 -10.52 4.33 -21.36
C ASP A 262 -10.65 4.11 -22.88
N THR A 263 -11.61 4.79 -23.51
CA THR A 263 -11.85 4.76 -24.95
C THR A 263 -11.36 6.01 -25.68
N HIS A 264 -11.30 7.18 -25.03
CA HIS A 264 -11.06 8.47 -25.68
C HIS A 264 -9.78 9.20 -25.25
N SER A 265 -8.98 8.61 -24.35
CA SER A 265 -7.63 9.09 -24.03
C SER A 265 -6.58 8.14 -24.56
N THR A 266 -5.46 8.69 -25.00
CA THR A 266 -4.35 7.92 -25.57
C THR A 266 -3.08 8.24 -24.79
N GLY A 267 -2.50 7.22 -24.16
CA GLY A 267 -1.22 7.34 -23.48
C GLY A 267 -0.04 7.15 -24.43
N PRO A 268 1.20 7.03 -23.89
CA PRO A 268 2.40 6.90 -24.69
C PRO A 268 2.34 5.75 -25.69
N GLY A 269 2.86 5.99 -26.90
CA GLY A 269 2.90 4.99 -27.97
C GLY A 269 1.55 4.68 -28.63
N GLY A 270 0.51 5.47 -28.37
CA GLY A 270 -0.82 5.23 -28.95
C GLY A 270 -1.67 4.22 -28.17
N LYS A 271 -1.18 3.72 -27.03
CA LYS A 271 -1.89 2.74 -26.19
C LYS A 271 -2.98 3.42 -25.36
N LYS A 272 -4.15 2.81 -25.28
CA LYS A 272 -5.23 3.19 -24.34
C LYS A 272 -5.06 2.43 -23.04
N TYR A 273 -5.31 3.10 -21.93
CA TYR A 273 -5.20 2.54 -20.58
C TYR A 273 -6.54 2.64 -19.86
N ARG A 274 -6.73 1.79 -18.85
CA ARG A 274 -7.91 1.82 -17.97
C ARG A 274 -7.86 3.05 -17.07
N PHE A 275 -9.00 3.64 -16.67
CA PHE A 275 -9.00 4.93 -15.95
C PHE A 275 -8.07 4.97 -14.73
N TYR A 276 -7.99 3.87 -13.98
CA TYR A 276 -7.19 3.77 -12.76
C TYR A 276 -5.69 3.57 -13.04
N GLN A 277 -5.28 3.28 -14.27
CA GLN A 277 -3.88 3.10 -14.66
C GLN A 277 -3.20 4.39 -15.09
N TYR A 278 -3.99 5.42 -15.44
CA TYR A 278 -3.46 6.77 -15.56
C TYR A 278 -3.04 7.31 -14.19
N ASP A 279 -2.14 8.29 -14.19
CA ASP A 279 -1.64 8.88 -12.96
C ASP A 279 -2.81 9.46 -12.13
N PRO A 280 -2.81 9.27 -10.81
CA PRO A 280 -3.85 9.83 -9.96
C PRO A 280 -3.96 11.35 -10.12
N ALA A 281 -5.18 11.84 -10.24
CA ALA A 281 -5.51 13.25 -10.28
C ALA A 281 -5.28 13.95 -8.93
N GLY A 282 -5.31 13.20 -7.82
CA GLY A 282 -5.12 13.70 -6.45
C GLY A 282 -5.39 12.63 -5.39
N TYR A 283 -5.58 13.04 -4.15
CA TYR A 283 -6.05 12.17 -3.05
C TYR A 283 -7.03 12.91 -2.13
N VAL A 284 -7.73 12.15 -1.28
CA VAL A 284 -8.64 12.67 -0.25
C VAL A 284 -8.04 12.45 1.13
N SER A 285 -8.00 13.49 1.96
CA SER A 285 -7.62 13.39 3.38
C SER A 285 -8.82 13.10 4.28
N GLU A 286 -8.54 12.64 5.51
CA GLU A 286 -9.57 12.22 6.47
C GLU A 286 -10.57 13.32 6.84
N ASP A 287 -10.15 14.58 6.77
CA ASP A 287 -11.00 15.77 6.98
C ASP A 287 -11.94 16.07 5.79
N GLY A 288 -11.85 15.29 4.72
CA GLY A 288 -12.67 15.43 3.53
C GLY A 288 -12.11 16.38 2.46
N ALA A 289 -10.91 16.92 2.65
CA ALA A 289 -10.25 17.78 1.66
C ALA A 289 -9.69 16.97 0.48
N PHE A 290 -9.86 17.49 -0.74
CA PHE A 290 -9.24 16.93 -1.95
C PHE A 290 -7.95 17.68 -2.26
N HIS A 291 -6.85 16.95 -2.35
CA HIS A 291 -5.54 17.45 -2.70
C HIS A 291 -5.26 17.09 -4.16
N MET A 292 -5.80 17.90 -5.06
CA MET A 292 -5.62 17.69 -6.50
C MET A 292 -4.20 18.09 -6.95
N SER A 293 -3.57 17.26 -7.77
CA SER A 293 -2.19 17.45 -8.23
C SER A 293 -2.05 18.71 -9.11
N THR A 294 -0.88 19.33 -9.05
CA THR A 294 -0.56 20.50 -9.88
C THR A 294 -0.66 20.17 -11.38
N ALA A 295 -0.22 18.98 -11.79
CA ALA A 295 -0.30 18.54 -13.18
C ALA A 295 -1.76 18.47 -13.66
N TYR A 296 -2.65 17.87 -12.87
CA TYR A 296 -4.07 17.81 -13.18
C TYR A 296 -4.70 19.21 -13.29
N LYS A 297 -4.45 20.08 -12.31
CA LYS A 297 -4.97 21.47 -12.31
C LYS A 297 -4.49 22.25 -13.53
N ASN A 298 -3.20 22.15 -13.87
CA ASN A 298 -2.61 22.86 -15.01
C ASN A 298 -3.13 22.34 -16.34
N ASN A 299 -3.25 21.02 -16.50
CA ASN A 299 -3.82 20.41 -17.71
C ASN A 299 -5.24 20.93 -17.95
N LEU A 300 -6.11 20.83 -16.94
CA LEU A 300 -7.48 21.32 -17.06
C LEU A 300 -7.56 22.83 -17.31
N ALA A 301 -6.75 23.64 -16.62
CA ALA A 301 -6.70 25.09 -16.84
C ALA A 301 -6.26 25.46 -18.25
N SER A 302 -5.48 24.60 -18.91
CA SER A 302 -5.04 24.74 -20.30
C SER A 302 -5.99 24.11 -21.33
N GLY A 303 -7.12 23.52 -20.90
CA GLY A 303 -8.05 22.83 -21.79
C GLY A 303 -7.57 21.45 -22.26
N ASN A 304 -6.54 20.89 -21.62
CA ASN A 304 -6.11 19.51 -21.83
C ASN A 304 -6.83 18.59 -20.83
N TYR A 305 -7.74 17.77 -21.32
CA TYR A 305 -8.56 16.88 -20.51
C TYR A 305 -8.08 15.42 -20.52
N ASP A 306 -6.98 15.13 -21.20
CA ASP A 306 -6.38 13.80 -21.14
C ASP A 306 -5.68 13.59 -19.78
N PRO A 307 -5.95 12.46 -19.10
CA PRO A 307 -5.24 12.13 -17.87
C PRO A 307 -3.76 11.87 -18.17
N ALA A 308 -2.89 12.29 -17.27
CA ALA A 308 -1.46 12.08 -17.41
C ALA A 308 -1.11 10.59 -17.29
N PHE A 309 -0.07 10.16 -18.00
CA PHE A 309 0.50 8.82 -17.86
C PHE A 309 2.01 8.93 -17.79
N THR A 310 2.55 8.89 -16.58
CA THR A 310 3.99 8.86 -16.30
C THR A 310 4.42 7.56 -15.62
N GLY A 311 3.47 6.65 -15.40
CA GLY A 311 3.70 5.37 -14.72
C GLY A 311 3.53 5.44 -13.20
N LYS A 312 3.04 6.56 -12.67
CA LYS A 312 2.90 6.80 -11.22
C LYS A 312 1.71 6.07 -10.60
N SER A 313 0.73 5.64 -11.40
CA SER A 313 -0.38 4.88 -10.84
C SER A 313 0.09 3.55 -10.24
N PRO A 314 -0.35 3.22 -9.01
CA PRO A 314 -0.08 1.91 -8.42
C PRO A 314 -0.70 0.80 -9.27
N TYR A 315 -1.71 1.09 -10.09
CA TYR A 315 -2.47 0.13 -10.87
C TYR A 315 -1.98 -0.09 -12.30
N VAL A 316 -0.87 0.53 -12.72
CA VAL A 316 -0.25 0.28 -14.03
C VAL A 316 0.08 -1.21 -14.20
N GLY A 317 -0.49 -1.84 -15.23
CA GLY A 317 -0.31 -3.25 -15.56
C GLY A 317 -1.21 -4.23 -14.80
N TYR A 318 -2.10 -3.74 -13.92
CA TYR A 318 -3.01 -4.58 -13.13
C TYR A 318 -4.43 -4.60 -13.70
N VAL A 319 -5.03 -5.79 -13.78
CA VAL A 319 -6.44 -6.00 -14.17
C VAL A 319 -7.16 -6.88 -13.15
N GLY A 320 -8.48 -6.72 -13.03
CA GLY A 320 -9.26 -7.73 -12.34
C GLY A 320 -9.28 -9.01 -13.18
N ASN A 321 -9.25 -10.14 -12.50
CA ASN A 321 -9.03 -11.51 -12.97
C ASN A 321 -7.57 -11.87 -13.27
N ALA A 322 -6.61 -11.01 -12.94
CA ALA A 322 -5.21 -11.39 -12.81
C ALA A 322 -5.02 -12.21 -11.51
N SER A 323 -5.55 -13.44 -11.47
CA SER A 323 -4.92 -14.46 -10.63
C SER A 323 -3.50 -14.66 -11.19
N GLY A 324 -2.49 -14.58 -10.34
CA GLY A 324 -1.08 -14.80 -10.69
C GLY A 324 -0.76 -16.23 -11.16
N GLU A 325 -1.70 -16.93 -11.78
CA GLU A 325 -1.57 -18.30 -12.23
C GLU A 325 -2.12 -18.40 -13.65
N ASN A 326 -1.25 -18.66 -14.63
CA ASN A 326 -1.64 -19.29 -15.89
C ASN A 326 -0.44 -19.86 -16.64
N ASN A 327 -0.14 -21.15 -16.39
CA ASN A 327 0.26 -22.12 -17.41
C ASN A 327 -0.48 -23.43 -17.10
N GLY A 328 -1.77 -23.46 -17.42
CA GLY A 328 -2.64 -24.56 -17.04
C GLY A 328 -2.51 -25.79 -17.96
N TYR A 329 -2.37 -26.94 -17.32
CA TYR A 329 -2.58 -28.28 -17.89
C TYR A 329 -4.01 -28.77 -17.62
N VAL A 330 -4.58 -29.53 -18.54
CA VAL A 330 -5.94 -30.10 -18.44
C VAL A 330 -5.85 -31.42 -17.70
N ILE A 331 -6.36 -31.48 -16.47
CA ILE A 331 -6.39 -32.72 -15.70
C ILE A 331 -7.81 -32.95 -15.21
N SER A 332 -8.52 -33.87 -15.87
CA SER A 332 -9.72 -34.47 -15.30
C SER A 332 -9.32 -35.48 -14.22
N GLY A 333 -10.06 -35.55 -13.13
CA GLY A 333 -9.72 -36.46 -12.03
C GLY A 333 -10.80 -36.58 -10.96
N THR A 334 -10.62 -37.57 -10.09
CA THR A 334 -11.49 -37.86 -8.97
C THR A 334 -10.71 -37.71 -7.66
N LEU A 335 -11.15 -36.79 -6.81
CA LEU A 335 -10.72 -36.65 -5.43
C LEU A 335 -11.71 -37.39 -4.54
N THR A 336 -11.24 -38.40 -3.82
CA THR A 336 -12.04 -39.10 -2.81
C THR A 336 -11.66 -38.59 -1.44
N VAL A 337 -12.66 -38.21 -0.65
CA VAL A 337 -12.53 -37.75 0.72
C VAL A 337 -13.30 -38.68 1.62
N LYS A 338 -12.62 -39.36 2.54
CA LYS A 338 -13.24 -40.28 3.49
C LYS A 338 -12.92 -39.87 4.91
N ALA A 339 -13.95 -39.69 5.73
CA ALA A 339 -13.75 -39.51 7.17
C ALA A 339 -13.34 -40.88 7.75
N GLN A 340 -12.11 -41.00 8.23
CA GLN A 340 -11.52 -42.29 8.62
C GLN A 340 -11.74 -42.58 10.11
N TYR A 341 -11.39 -41.66 11.00
CA TYR A 341 -11.62 -41.81 12.44
C TYR A 341 -11.67 -40.46 13.17
N LEU A 342 -12.30 -40.46 14.34
CA LEU A 342 -12.20 -39.43 15.36
C LEU A 342 -11.54 -40.00 16.61
N LYS A 343 -10.45 -39.40 17.08
CA LYS A 343 -9.66 -39.88 18.22
C LYS A 343 -9.78 -38.92 19.40
N ASN A 344 -10.10 -39.45 20.57
CA ASN A 344 -9.92 -38.71 21.81
C ASN A 344 -8.45 -38.85 22.24
N VAL A 345 -7.68 -37.76 22.20
CA VAL A 345 -6.28 -37.77 22.63
C VAL A 345 -6.17 -37.55 24.14
N SER A 346 -6.95 -36.62 24.69
CA SER A 346 -6.83 -36.26 26.10
C SER A 346 -8.07 -35.63 26.74
N VAL A 347 -9.22 -35.57 26.05
CA VAL A 347 -10.45 -34.98 26.62
C VAL A 347 -10.95 -35.83 27.77
N THR A 348 -11.22 -35.20 28.91
CA THR A 348 -11.65 -35.85 30.15
C THR A 348 -13.07 -35.43 30.53
N ASP A 349 -13.79 -36.36 31.16
CA ASP A 349 -15.11 -36.10 31.72
C ASP A 349 -15.00 -35.76 33.22
N GLU A 350 -15.83 -34.83 33.72
CA GLU A 350 -15.81 -34.42 35.12
C GLU A 350 -16.61 -35.39 36.02
N LYS A 351 -15.91 -36.03 36.95
CA LYS A 351 -16.52 -36.96 37.92
C LYS A 351 -17.59 -36.29 38.79
N TRP A 352 -18.83 -36.73 38.66
CA TRP A 352 -19.93 -36.34 39.54
C TRP A 352 -19.74 -36.86 40.98
N ALA A 353 -20.01 -36.01 41.98
CA ALA A 353 -19.82 -36.32 43.40
C ALA A 353 -20.79 -37.38 43.98
N TRP A 354 -21.85 -37.79 43.25
CA TRP A 354 -22.90 -38.70 43.73
C TRP A 354 -23.23 -39.91 42.83
N GLY A 355 -22.35 -40.30 41.91
CA GLY A 355 -22.51 -41.54 41.13
C GLY A 355 -22.44 -41.38 39.61
N ASP A 356 -21.80 -42.39 39.02
CA ASP A 356 -21.39 -42.66 37.64
C ASP A 356 -22.52 -42.48 36.59
N HIS A 357 -22.25 -41.76 35.49
CA HIS A 357 -23.09 -41.76 34.29
C HIS A 357 -22.71 -42.87 33.30
N GLY A 358 -21.68 -43.65 33.65
CA GLY A 358 -21.05 -44.65 32.81
C GLY A 358 -21.98 -45.65 32.13
N ASN A 359 -21.45 -46.17 31.02
CA ASN A 359 -21.96 -47.34 30.31
C ASN A 359 -22.27 -48.50 31.27
N ALA A 360 -22.98 -49.52 30.78
CA ALA A 360 -23.26 -50.75 31.54
C ALA A 360 -22.00 -51.49 32.08
N ASP A 361 -20.79 -51.02 31.75
CA ASP A 361 -19.49 -51.52 32.22
C ASP A 361 -18.87 -50.72 33.39
N GLY A 362 -19.50 -49.64 33.87
CA GLY A 362 -19.06 -48.86 35.03
C GLY A 362 -17.85 -47.96 34.78
N THR A 363 -17.70 -47.43 33.56
CA THR A 363 -16.65 -46.46 33.23
C THR A 363 -17.22 -45.17 32.60
N ASP A 364 -16.92 -44.01 33.20
CA ASP A 364 -17.18 -42.65 32.68
C ASP A 364 -16.23 -42.36 31.52
N TRP A 365 -16.76 -42.23 30.30
CA TRP A 365 -16.01 -41.86 29.10
C TRP A 365 -16.65 -40.61 28.52
N PRO A 366 -15.86 -39.61 28.08
CA PRO A 366 -16.43 -38.37 27.55
C PRO A 366 -17.37 -38.62 26.37
N GLU A 367 -18.46 -37.86 26.36
CA GLU A 367 -19.61 -38.04 25.49
C GLU A 367 -19.68 -37.02 24.38
N PHE A 368 -19.56 -37.48 23.13
CA PHE A 368 -19.50 -36.60 21.97
C PHE A 368 -20.73 -36.69 21.07
N ILE A 369 -21.13 -35.53 20.53
CA ILE A 369 -21.85 -35.44 19.26
C ILE A 369 -20.92 -34.89 18.21
N TYR A 370 -21.13 -35.29 16.96
CA TYR A 370 -20.31 -34.81 15.86
C TYR A 370 -21.04 -34.76 14.53
N GLY A 371 -20.62 -33.86 13.66
CA GLY A 371 -20.96 -33.80 12.26
C GLY A 371 -19.74 -33.42 11.45
N ILE A 372 -19.34 -34.29 10.54
CA ILE A 372 -18.11 -34.21 9.76
C ILE A 372 -18.53 -34.14 8.30
N ARG A 373 -18.09 -33.08 7.61
CA ARG A 373 -18.54 -32.76 6.26
C ARG A 373 -17.37 -32.28 5.41
N SER A 374 -17.51 -32.47 4.11
CA SER A 374 -16.57 -31.94 3.13
C SER A 374 -17.32 -31.32 1.97
N ARG A 375 -16.64 -30.46 1.22
CA ARG A 375 -17.09 -30.02 -0.10
C ARG A 375 -15.90 -29.74 -0.97
N SER A 376 -16.07 -29.91 -2.27
CA SER A 376 -15.06 -29.49 -3.23
C SER A 376 -15.72 -28.92 -4.48
N TYR A 377 -15.10 -27.89 -5.03
CA TYR A 377 -15.67 -27.10 -6.12
C TYR A 377 -14.60 -26.50 -7.01
N GLU A 378 -15.06 -26.03 -8.18
CA GLU A 378 -14.28 -25.39 -9.23
C GLU A 378 -14.61 -23.89 -9.30
N GLY A 379 -13.59 -23.04 -9.23
CA GLY A 379 -13.71 -21.60 -9.30
C GLY A 379 -14.33 -20.99 -8.04
N THR A 380 -15.24 -20.03 -8.23
CA THR A 380 -15.87 -19.28 -7.12
C THR A 380 -17.25 -19.83 -6.73
N ALA A 381 -17.76 -20.82 -7.46
CA ALA A 381 -19.07 -21.41 -7.20
C ALA A 381 -18.96 -22.47 -6.10
N VAL A 382 -19.18 -22.07 -4.85
CA VAL A 382 -19.07 -22.95 -3.69
C VAL A 382 -20.21 -23.97 -3.67
N SER A 383 -19.88 -25.26 -3.61
CA SER A 383 -20.86 -26.33 -3.57
C SER A 383 -21.51 -26.48 -2.17
N GLN A 384 -22.66 -27.16 -2.13
CA GLN A 384 -23.25 -27.59 -0.86
C GLN A 384 -22.33 -28.56 -0.11
N TRP A 385 -22.48 -28.62 1.21
CA TRP A 385 -21.74 -29.54 2.06
C TRP A 385 -22.23 -30.99 1.90
N ASP A 386 -21.30 -31.92 1.74
CA ASP A 386 -21.55 -33.36 1.82
C ASP A 386 -21.23 -33.85 3.23
N VAL A 387 -22.23 -34.40 3.93
CA VAL A 387 -22.03 -35.00 5.25
C VAL A 387 -21.36 -36.36 5.07
N LEU A 388 -20.14 -36.51 5.60
CA LEU A 388 -19.38 -37.75 5.57
C LEU A 388 -19.72 -38.63 6.77
N SER A 389 -19.84 -38.06 7.97
CA SER A 389 -20.22 -38.82 9.15
C SER A 389 -20.92 -37.91 10.13
N SER A 390 -22.04 -38.33 10.70
CA SER A 390 -22.70 -37.56 11.74
C SER A 390 -23.35 -38.44 12.79
N TYR A 391 -23.37 -37.94 14.01
CA TYR A 391 -24.08 -38.52 15.12
C TYR A 391 -24.67 -37.39 15.97
N ARG A 392 -25.99 -37.19 15.83
CA ARG A 392 -26.78 -36.18 16.55
C ARG A 392 -26.22 -34.75 16.48
N ALA A 393 -25.46 -34.44 15.42
CA ALA A 393 -24.75 -33.17 15.25
C ALA A 393 -25.62 -31.92 15.40
N ASN A 394 -26.93 -32.00 15.15
CA ASN A 394 -27.85 -30.86 15.16
C ASN A 394 -28.73 -30.78 16.41
N GLU A 395 -28.55 -31.68 17.38
CA GLU A 395 -29.36 -31.71 18.60
C GLU A 395 -28.75 -30.77 19.66
N GLN A 396 -29.50 -29.76 20.09
CA GLN A 396 -29.03 -28.75 21.06
C GLN A 396 -29.12 -29.20 22.52
N LYS A 397 -29.89 -30.26 22.81
CA LYS A 397 -30.11 -30.80 24.16
C LYS A 397 -30.17 -32.31 24.08
N ILE A 398 -29.07 -32.97 24.43
CA ILE A 398 -29.03 -34.42 24.52
C ILE A 398 -28.59 -34.84 25.93
N MET A 399 -29.12 -35.96 26.40
CA MET A 399 -28.61 -36.62 27.60
C MET A 399 -27.31 -37.36 27.23
N PRO A 400 -26.28 -37.41 28.10
CA PRO A 400 -25.00 -38.08 27.78
C PRO A 400 -25.15 -39.53 27.34
N ASN A 401 -26.08 -40.27 27.94
CA ASN A 401 -26.40 -41.65 27.53
C ASN A 401 -26.91 -41.79 26.08
N LYS A 402 -27.18 -40.69 25.37
CA LYS A 402 -27.52 -40.65 23.94
C LYS A 402 -26.36 -40.21 23.05
N ALA A 403 -25.23 -39.74 23.60
CA ALA A 403 -24.03 -39.36 22.85
C ALA A 403 -23.14 -40.56 22.52
N LYS A 404 -22.01 -40.30 21.85
CA LYS A 404 -20.96 -41.30 21.59
C LYS A 404 -19.83 -41.17 22.59
N HIS A 405 -19.61 -42.24 23.34
CA HIS A 405 -18.51 -42.36 24.27
C HIS A 405 -17.21 -42.66 23.51
N ILE A 406 -16.18 -41.82 23.69
CA ILE A 406 -14.85 -42.04 23.09
C ILE A 406 -13.80 -42.00 24.19
N LYS A 407 -13.27 -43.17 24.55
CA LYS A 407 -12.23 -43.28 25.59
C LYS A 407 -10.94 -42.59 25.16
N ILE A 408 -10.26 -41.93 26.10
CA ILE A 408 -8.92 -41.36 25.91
C ILE A 408 -7.97 -42.41 25.32
N GLY A 409 -7.22 -42.00 24.29
CA GLY A 409 -6.28 -42.84 23.55
C GLY A 409 -6.94 -43.76 22.52
N THR A 410 -8.27 -43.76 22.39
CA THR A 410 -9.00 -44.63 21.45
C THR A 410 -9.57 -43.85 20.26
N GLU A 411 -9.81 -44.59 19.18
CA GLU A 411 -10.35 -44.08 17.91
C GLU A 411 -11.77 -44.59 17.71
N LEU A 412 -12.68 -43.67 17.41
CA LEU A 412 -13.99 -43.97 16.86
C LEU A 412 -13.87 -44.07 15.34
N PRO A 413 -14.00 -45.25 14.73
CA PRO A 413 -13.98 -45.38 13.28
C PRO A 413 -15.17 -44.64 12.66
N LEU A 414 -14.89 -43.90 11.60
CA LEU A 414 -15.86 -43.20 10.77
C LEU A 414 -15.94 -43.92 9.41
N GLY A 415 -17.03 -43.70 8.66
CA GLY A 415 -17.33 -44.55 7.50
C GLY A 415 -17.67 -43.86 6.19
N GLY A 416 -18.17 -42.62 6.20
CA GLY A 416 -18.64 -42.03 4.95
C GLY A 416 -17.52 -41.43 4.12
N SER A 417 -17.74 -41.50 2.81
CA SER A 417 -16.83 -41.02 1.79
C SER A 417 -17.61 -40.27 0.71
N LYS A 418 -16.91 -39.34 0.06
CA LYS A 418 -17.43 -38.60 -1.08
C LYS A 418 -16.38 -38.55 -2.18
N GLU A 419 -16.83 -38.79 -3.41
CA GLU A 419 -16.05 -38.55 -4.62
C GLU A 419 -16.42 -37.20 -5.22
N TYR A 420 -15.41 -36.38 -5.50
CA TYR A 420 -15.50 -35.14 -6.26
C TYR A 420 -14.84 -35.36 -7.60
N LYS A 421 -15.65 -35.33 -8.66
CA LYS A 421 -15.18 -35.51 -10.04
C LYS A 421 -14.99 -34.14 -10.67
N PHE A 422 -13.84 -33.97 -11.30
CA PHE A 422 -13.46 -32.77 -12.03
C PHE A 422 -13.24 -33.13 -13.49
N GLU A 423 -13.84 -32.36 -14.39
CA GLU A 423 -13.76 -32.57 -15.83
C GLU A 423 -13.28 -31.30 -16.53
N GLY A 424 -12.30 -31.41 -17.43
CA GLY A 424 -11.91 -30.29 -18.30
C GLY A 424 -10.95 -29.27 -17.67
N SER A 425 -10.94 -28.06 -18.23
CA SER A 425 -9.87 -27.07 -18.08
C SER A 425 -10.06 -26.01 -16.99
N LYS A 426 -8.95 -25.67 -16.32
CA LYS A 426 -8.57 -24.37 -15.72
C LYS A 426 -9.62 -23.68 -14.85
N VAL A 427 -10.04 -24.34 -13.78
CA VAL A 427 -10.69 -23.64 -12.67
C VAL A 427 -9.97 -24.02 -11.39
N ALA A 428 -9.65 -23.02 -10.57
CA ALA A 428 -9.04 -23.26 -9.26
C ALA A 428 -9.91 -24.26 -8.50
N ARG A 429 -9.31 -25.34 -8.00
CA ARG A 429 -10.05 -26.38 -7.28
C ARG A 429 -9.76 -26.25 -5.80
N THR A 430 -10.81 -26.20 -5.01
CA THR A 430 -10.73 -26.09 -3.56
C THR A 430 -11.42 -27.29 -2.93
N LEU A 431 -10.77 -27.90 -1.95
CA LEU A 431 -11.36 -28.84 -1.01
C LEU A 431 -11.47 -28.14 0.34
N GLU A 432 -12.65 -28.22 0.93
CA GLU A 432 -12.94 -27.73 2.26
C GLU A 432 -13.34 -28.90 3.16
N LEU A 433 -12.70 -28.96 4.32
CA LEU A 433 -12.97 -29.93 5.37
C LEU A 433 -13.50 -29.18 6.58
N ASP A 434 -14.63 -29.62 7.12
CA ASP A 434 -15.32 -28.94 8.20
C ASP A 434 -15.96 -29.94 9.17
N ALA A 435 -15.98 -29.58 10.44
CA ALA A 435 -16.48 -30.45 11.49
C ALA A 435 -17.13 -29.64 12.62
N ARG A 436 -18.21 -30.19 13.15
CA ARG A 436 -18.80 -29.83 14.42
C ARG A 436 -18.55 -30.98 15.38
N ILE A 437 -17.90 -30.74 16.50
CA ILE A 437 -17.63 -31.76 17.53
C ILE A 437 -17.83 -31.10 18.88
N ILE A 438 -18.75 -31.66 19.66
CA ILE A 438 -19.15 -31.12 20.96
C ILE A 438 -19.15 -32.27 21.96
N GLU A 439 -18.46 -32.08 23.06
CA GLU A 439 -18.56 -32.89 24.26
C GLU A 439 -19.76 -32.42 25.09
N ILE A 440 -20.52 -33.37 25.61
CA ILE A 440 -21.76 -33.13 26.34
C ILE A 440 -21.48 -33.23 27.83
N ASP A 441 -21.56 -32.09 28.53
CA ASP A 441 -21.44 -32.02 29.97
C ASP A 441 -22.75 -31.47 30.57
N ILE A 442 -23.37 -32.24 31.48
CA ILE A 442 -24.60 -31.82 32.17
C ILE A 442 -24.31 -31.05 33.47
N THR A 443 -23.07 -31.08 33.94
CA THR A 443 -22.67 -30.72 35.31
C THR A 443 -22.10 -29.30 35.39
N LYS A 444 -21.34 -28.86 34.38
CA LYS A 444 -20.85 -27.46 34.23
C LYS A 444 -21.92 -26.44 33.81
N GLY A 445 -23.09 -26.90 33.39
CA GLY A 445 -24.17 -26.05 32.87
C GLY A 445 -23.96 -25.60 31.41
N SER A 446 -22.91 -26.06 30.72
CA SER A 446 -22.65 -25.87 29.30
C SER A 446 -21.82 -27.00 28.71
N ASN A 447 -22.12 -27.39 27.47
CA ASN A 447 -21.36 -28.37 26.70
C ASN A 447 -20.01 -27.79 26.22
N ASP A 448 -18.99 -28.64 26.14
CA ASP A 448 -17.66 -28.25 25.69
C ASP A 448 -17.55 -28.36 24.15
N VAL A 449 -17.46 -27.20 23.51
CA VAL A 449 -17.37 -27.11 22.05
C VAL A 449 -15.91 -27.28 21.62
N ILE A 450 -15.59 -28.40 20.98
CA ILE A 450 -14.25 -28.65 20.41
C ILE A 450 -14.12 -27.90 19.08
N THR A 451 -15.11 -28.08 18.19
CA THR A 451 -15.25 -27.39 16.91
C THR A 451 -16.71 -27.07 16.66
N GLU A 452 -16.98 -25.97 15.99
CA GLU A 452 -18.27 -25.70 15.38
C GLU A 452 -18.16 -25.67 13.87
N TYR A 453 -19.29 -25.89 13.20
CA TYR A 453 -19.33 -25.75 11.76
C TYR A 453 -18.83 -24.37 11.34
N GLU A 454 -17.95 -24.36 10.33
CA GLU A 454 -17.31 -23.17 9.80
C GLU A 454 -16.26 -22.56 10.75
N GLU A 455 -15.95 -23.21 11.88
CA GLU A 455 -15.01 -22.75 12.92
C GLU A 455 -14.10 -23.90 13.45
N PRO A 456 -13.02 -24.28 12.72
CA PRO A 456 -12.56 -23.73 11.45
C PRO A 456 -12.74 -24.69 10.26
N ILE A 457 -12.89 -24.10 9.07
CA ILE A 457 -12.73 -24.80 7.79
C ILE A 457 -11.24 -24.96 7.50
N VAL A 458 -10.81 -26.17 7.13
CA VAL A 458 -9.47 -26.44 6.61
C VAL A 458 -9.51 -26.51 5.08
N TYR A 459 -8.66 -25.73 4.42
CA TYR A 459 -8.60 -25.62 2.96
C TYR A 459 -7.44 -26.41 2.38
N LEU A 460 -7.70 -27.17 1.30
CA LEU A 460 -6.68 -27.67 0.38
C LEU A 460 -6.97 -27.13 -1.03
N LYS A 461 -5.95 -26.73 -1.77
CA LYS A 461 -6.06 -26.34 -3.18
C LYS A 461 -5.29 -27.30 -4.08
N TYR A 462 -5.81 -27.48 -5.30
CA TYR A 462 -5.14 -28.26 -6.33
C TYR A 462 -4.14 -27.38 -7.09
N ASP A 463 -2.86 -27.75 -6.99
CA ASP A 463 -1.77 -27.18 -7.80
C ASP A 463 -1.73 -27.93 -9.14
N SER A 464 -2.06 -27.23 -10.23
CA SER A 464 -2.10 -27.82 -11.57
C SER A 464 -0.72 -28.09 -12.17
N PHE A 465 0.31 -27.40 -11.70
CA PHE A 465 1.68 -27.58 -12.18
C PHE A 465 2.33 -28.79 -11.50
N SER A 466 2.24 -28.85 -10.16
CA SER A 466 2.72 -30.01 -9.40
C SER A 466 1.71 -31.16 -9.31
N GLN A 467 0.54 -31.01 -9.92
CA GLN A 467 -0.53 -32.02 -10.00
C GLN A 467 -0.89 -32.64 -8.64
N SER A 468 -1.01 -31.81 -7.62
CA SER A 468 -1.16 -32.26 -6.24
C SER A 468 -2.08 -31.37 -5.43
N TRP A 469 -2.76 -31.93 -4.44
CA TRP A 469 -3.49 -31.15 -3.44
C TRP A 469 -2.60 -30.77 -2.26
N LYS A 470 -2.64 -29.50 -1.86
CA LYS A 470 -1.84 -28.94 -0.77
C LYS A 470 -2.71 -28.12 0.19
N PRO A 471 -2.47 -28.14 1.51
CA PRO A 471 -3.19 -27.30 2.45
C PRO A 471 -2.83 -25.82 2.25
N THR A 472 -3.83 -24.95 2.27
CA THR A 472 -3.64 -23.50 2.06
C THR A 472 -4.01 -22.65 3.26
N GLY A 473 -4.48 -23.26 4.36
CA GLY A 473 -4.81 -22.55 5.58
C GLY A 473 -6.16 -22.94 6.16
N THR A 474 -6.66 -22.08 7.05
CA THR A 474 -8.01 -22.14 7.62
C THR A 474 -8.70 -20.79 7.52
N ASN A 475 -10.02 -20.73 7.74
CA ASN A 475 -10.79 -19.48 7.72
C ASN A 475 -10.76 -18.70 9.05
N GLY A 476 -10.02 -19.21 10.04
CA GLY A 476 -9.96 -18.63 11.38
C GLY A 476 -9.47 -19.65 12.40
N PRO A 477 -9.41 -19.26 13.69
CA PRO A 477 -9.16 -20.17 14.80
C PRO A 477 -10.40 -21.03 15.13
N SER A 478 -10.19 -22.23 15.69
CA SER A 478 -11.23 -23.02 16.37
C SER A 478 -11.64 -22.34 17.67
N PRO A 479 -12.79 -22.69 18.28
CA PRO A 479 -13.21 -22.17 19.59
C PRO A 479 -12.13 -22.23 20.69
N ASN A 480 -11.26 -23.25 20.65
CA ASN A 480 -10.18 -23.44 21.64
C ASN A 480 -8.76 -23.18 21.07
N GLY A 481 -8.66 -22.40 19.99
CA GLY A 481 -7.39 -21.97 19.39
C GLY A 481 -7.11 -22.60 18.01
N PRO A 482 -5.90 -22.39 17.45
CA PRO A 482 -5.59 -22.83 16.09
C PRO A 482 -5.52 -24.37 16.01
N VAL A 483 -6.10 -24.92 14.94
CA VAL A 483 -5.97 -26.35 14.60
C VAL A 483 -4.58 -26.64 14.05
N GLY A 484 -4.09 -27.85 14.28
CA GLY A 484 -2.80 -28.34 13.77
C GLY A 484 -2.99 -29.34 12.63
N TYR A 485 -2.12 -29.29 11.63
CA TYR A 485 -1.99 -30.30 10.56
C TYR A 485 -0.61 -30.17 9.93
N ASP A 486 -0.19 -31.16 9.14
CA ASP A 486 1.04 -31.08 8.37
C ASP A 486 0.92 -30.03 7.26
N LYS A 487 1.60 -28.89 7.44
CA LYS A 487 1.60 -27.79 6.45
C LYS A 487 2.31 -28.17 5.14
N ASN A 488 3.17 -29.19 5.18
CA ASN A 488 3.89 -29.72 4.02
C ASN A 488 3.13 -30.91 3.39
N PHE A 489 1.90 -31.18 3.84
CA PHE A 489 1.09 -32.24 3.25
C PHE A 489 0.91 -32.01 1.76
N GLU A 490 1.12 -33.08 0.99
CA GLU A 490 0.96 -33.07 -0.45
C GLU A 490 0.35 -34.40 -0.89
N LEU A 491 -0.77 -34.32 -1.59
CA LEU A 491 -1.45 -35.47 -2.20
C LEU A 491 -1.27 -35.41 -3.71
N ALA A 492 -0.24 -36.09 -4.22
CA ALA A 492 0.02 -36.18 -5.65
C ALA A 492 -0.93 -37.17 -6.36
N VAL A 493 -0.98 -37.12 -7.68
CA VAL A 493 -1.74 -38.09 -8.51
C VAL A 493 -1.39 -39.53 -8.13
N GLY A 494 -2.41 -40.38 -8.01
CA GLY A 494 -2.29 -41.81 -7.72
C GLY A 494 -2.03 -42.14 -6.25
N GLN A 495 -1.89 -41.14 -5.38
CA GLN A 495 -1.65 -41.35 -3.96
C GLN A 495 -2.95 -41.45 -3.17
N THR A 496 -2.87 -42.23 -2.09
CA THR A 496 -3.81 -42.22 -0.98
C THR A 496 -3.03 -41.90 0.29
N LYS A 497 -3.42 -40.85 1.01
CA LYS A 497 -2.74 -40.41 2.24
C LYS A 497 -3.74 -40.00 3.31
N ASN A 498 -3.35 -40.21 4.57
CA ASN A 498 -4.08 -39.69 5.71
C ASN A 498 -3.72 -38.23 5.95
N PHE A 499 -4.74 -37.37 6.05
CA PHE A 499 -4.64 -35.99 6.47
C PHE A 499 -5.25 -35.88 7.88
N VAL A 500 -4.39 -35.68 8.88
CA VAL A 500 -4.77 -35.65 10.30
C VAL A 500 -4.82 -34.21 10.79
N ILE A 501 -5.97 -33.83 11.33
CA ILE A 501 -6.19 -32.52 11.94
C ILE A 501 -6.22 -32.70 13.46
N THR A 502 -5.32 -32.01 14.17
CA THR A 502 -5.33 -31.88 15.63
C THR A 502 -6.26 -30.73 16.01
N LEU A 503 -7.29 -31.07 16.78
CA LEU A 503 -8.30 -30.16 17.30
C LEU A 503 -8.02 -29.89 18.77
N ARG A 504 -8.14 -28.63 19.18
CA ARG A 504 -8.03 -28.24 20.59
C ARG A 504 -9.40 -28.30 21.25
N ALA A 505 -9.44 -28.88 22.44
CA ALA A 505 -10.56 -28.83 23.37
C ALA A 505 -10.25 -27.84 24.51
N PRO A 506 -11.22 -27.51 25.38
CA PRO A 506 -10.98 -26.70 26.56
C PRO A 506 -9.82 -27.21 27.42
N GLU A 507 -9.30 -26.33 28.29
CA GLU A 507 -8.23 -26.67 29.25
C GLU A 507 -6.92 -27.20 28.63
N GLY A 508 -6.73 -27.03 27.32
CA GLY A 508 -5.54 -27.46 26.59
C GLY A 508 -5.58 -28.92 26.12
N GLU A 509 -6.74 -29.57 26.26
CA GLU A 509 -6.97 -30.94 25.80
C GLU A 509 -7.07 -31.04 24.27
N GLN A 510 -7.06 -32.27 23.73
CA GLN A 510 -6.97 -32.49 22.29
C GLN A 510 -7.81 -33.65 21.78
N MET A 511 -8.26 -33.50 20.54
CA MET A 511 -8.79 -34.57 19.70
C MET A 511 -8.05 -34.60 18.35
N GLN A 512 -8.15 -35.70 17.62
CA GLN A 512 -7.68 -35.79 16.24
C GLN A 512 -8.78 -36.27 15.31
N LEU A 513 -8.96 -35.57 14.20
CA LEU A 513 -9.85 -35.96 13.11
C LEU A 513 -9.01 -36.34 11.90
N CYS A 514 -9.18 -37.56 11.40
CA CYS A 514 -8.45 -38.07 10.24
C CYS A 514 -9.34 -38.20 9.02
N TYR A 515 -8.86 -37.66 7.89
CA TYR A 515 -9.40 -37.91 6.56
C TYR A 515 -8.42 -38.78 5.76
N GLU A 516 -8.93 -39.84 5.13
CA GLU A 516 -8.21 -40.55 4.07
C GLU A 516 -8.55 -39.87 2.74
N LEU A 517 -7.55 -39.26 2.11
CA LEU A 517 -7.68 -38.55 0.84
C LEU A 517 -7.01 -39.38 -0.26
N SER A 518 -7.68 -39.54 -1.40
CA SER A 518 -7.07 -40.12 -2.60
C SER A 518 -7.32 -39.27 -3.82
N TRP A 519 -6.29 -39.05 -4.63
CA TRP A 519 -6.39 -38.28 -5.88
C TRP A 519 -6.02 -39.16 -7.07
N SER A 520 -6.90 -39.24 -8.06
CA SER A 520 -6.66 -39.99 -9.30
C SER A 520 -7.07 -39.14 -10.50
N THR A 521 -6.38 -39.30 -11.62
CA THR A 521 -6.72 -38.60 -12.86
C THR A 521 -7.50 -39.54 -13.78
N SER A 522 -8.62 -39.08 -14.32
CA SER A 522 -9.40 -39.81 -15.33
C SER A 522 -8.85 -39.45 -16.70
N GLY A 523 -8.14 -40.39 -17.32
CA GLY A 523 -7.47 -40.21 -18.62
C GLY A 523 -8.44 -39.80 -19.72
N GLY A 524 -8.30 -38.57 -20.21
CA GLY A 524 -8.83 -38.13 -21.49
C GLY A 524 -7.86 -38.45 -22.63
N SER A 525 -8.09 -39.56 -23.34
CA SER A 525 -7.63 -39.85 -24.71
C SER A 525 -6.13 -39.97 -25.07
N SER A 526 -5.21 -39.91 -24.12
CA SER A 526 -3.80 -40.23 -24.36
C SER A 526 -3.43 -41.51 -23.60
N GLU A 527 -2.93 -42.54 -24.31
CA GLU A 527 -2.38 -43.76 -23.69
C GLU A 527 -1.08 -43.49 -22.91
N LYS A 528 -0.59 -42.25 -22.91
CA LYS A 528 0.72 -41.87 -22.35
C LYS A 528 0.56 -41.25 -20.95
N PRO A 529 1.40 -41.65 -19.97
CA PRO A 529 1.42 -41.04 -18.64
C PRO A 529 1.80 -39.56 -18.66
N VAL A 530 1.29 -38.83 -17.66
CA VAL A 530 1.64 -37.44 -17.36
C VAL A 530 2.62 -37.41 -16.17
N PHE A 531 3.64 -36.55 -16.21
CA PHE A 531 4.57 -36.32 -15.09
C PHE A 531 4.38 -34.93 -14.47
N GLY A 532 4.99 -34.66 -13.31
CA GLY A 532 5.04 -33.32 -12.72
C GLY A 532 6.46 -32.95 -12.28
N VAL A 533 6.72 -31.66 -12.08
CA VAL A 533 8.04 -31.15 -11.70
C VAL A 533 7.93 -30.07 -10.63
N ARG A 534 8.93 -29.98 -9.73
CA ARG A 534 9.11 -28.84 -8.82
C ARG A 534 10.58 -28.53 -8.55
N ALA A 535 10.86 -27.31 -8.10
CA ALA A 535 12.14 -26.94 -7.49
C ALA A 535 11.96 -26.72 -5.98
N GLN A 536 12.95 -27.12 -5.18
CA GLN A 536 12.91 -27.02 -3.71
C GLN A 536 14.29 -26.65 -3.14
N LYS A 537 14.33 -25.87 -2.06
CA LYS A 537 15.59 -25.48 -1.42
C LYS A 537 16.34 -26.68 -0.84
N ASN A 538 17.66 -26.67 -0.95
CA ASN A 538 18.52 -27.68 -0.32
C ASN A 538 19.09 -27.16 1.01
N GLY A 539 18.69 -27.81 2.11
CA GLY A 539 19.22 -27.54 3.45
C GLY A 539 18.77 -26.20 4.07
N ASP A 540 19.30 -25.92 5.26
CA ASP A 540 18.86 -24.81 6.13
C ASP A 540 19.73 -23.55 6.01
N ASP A 541 20.47 -23.35 4.91
CA ASP A 541 21.34 -22.18 4.76
C ASP A 541 20.53 -20.88 4.74
N ALA A 542 20.62 -20.11 5.83
CA ALA A 542 19.87 -18.87 6.01
C ALA A 542 20.36 -17.71 5.13
N GLN A 543 21.50 -17.84 4.45
CA GLN A 543 22.09 -16.74 3.67
C GLN A 543 21.36 -16.47 2.34
N TYR A 544 20.51 -17.41 1.88
CA TYR A 544 19.69 -17.18 0.69
C TYR A 544 18.22 -17.61 0.88
N GLY A 545 17.33 -16.79 0.35
CA GLY A 545 15.91 -17.07 0.22
C GLY A 545 15.64 -17.98 -0.98
N PHE A 546 14.62 -18.84 -0.83
CA PHE A 546 14.07 -19.63 -1.94
C PHE A 546 12.55 -19.50 -1.86
N SER A 547 11.92 -19.04 -2.92
CA SER A 547 10.47 -18.80 -2.98
C SER A 547 9.91 -19.10 -4.36
N GLY A 548 8.59 -19.17 -4.47
CA GLY A 548 7.87 -19.43 -5.71
C GLY A 548 7.23 -20.81 -5.79
N ASP A 549 6.33 -20.95 -6.75
CA ASP A 549 5.48 -22.11 -7.00
C ASP A 549 5.12 -22.19 -8.50
N ASN A 550 4.32 -23.18 -8.89
CA ASN A 550 3.75 -23.27 -10.24
C ASN A 550 4.78 -23.18 -11.40
N GLY A 551 5.99 -23.70 -11.18
CA GLY A 551 7.05 -23.70 -12.19
C GLY A 551 7.82 -22.39 -12.30
N VAL A 552 7.62 -21.42 -11.41
CA VAL A 552 8.38 -20.18 -11.34
C VAL A 552 8.92 -19.98 -9.93
N TYR A 553 10.24 -19.95 -9.79
CA TYR A 553 10.91 -19.84 -8.49
C TYR A 553 11.95 -18.71 -8.49
N THR A 554 12.27 -18.21 -7.30
CA THR A 554 13.27 -17.19 -7.06
C THR A 554 14.26 -17.67 -6.01
N VAL A 555 15.55 -17.48 -6.27
CA VAL A 555 16.66 -17.69 -5.33
C VAL A 555 17.31 -16.33 -5.07
N GLU A 556 17.26 -15.83 -3.84
CA GLU A 556 17.81 -14.52 -3.48
C GLU A 556 18.96 -14.65 -2.48
N TYR A 557 20.16 -14.18 -2.84
CA TYR A 557 21.32 -14.05 -1.95
C TYR A 557 21.55 -12.57 -1.61
N ARG A 558 21.81 -12.25 -0.34
CA ARG A 558 22.03 -10.86 0.11
C ARG A 558 23.43 -10.69 0.70
N ASP A 559 24.21 -9.77 0.12
CA ASP A 559 25.48 -9.36 0.71
C ASP A 559 25.24 -8.52 1.97
N THR A 560 26.00 -8.77 3.04
CA THR A 560 25.77 -8.18 4.36
C THR A 560 26.88 -7.23 4.81
N SER A 561 28.00 -7.15 4.08
CA SER A 561 29.15 -6.33 4.47
C SER A 561 30.13 -6.05 3.31
N ASP A 562 31.03 -5.08 3.53
CA ASP A 562 32.17 -4.77 2.66
C ASP A 562 33.07 -6.01 2.41
N GLU A 563 33.13 -6.95 3.36
CA GLU A 563 33.95 -8.15 3.30
C GLU A 563 33.27 -9.33 2.57
N SER A 564 31.93 -9.39 2.54
CA SER A 564 31.18 -10.50 1.92
C SER A 564 30.93 -10.31 0.43
N ALA A 565 30.76 -9.06 -0.02
CA ALA A 565 30.50 -8.70 -1.42
C ALA A 565 31.62 -9.05 -2.44
N PRO A 566 32.93 -8.99 -2.10
CA PRO A 566 34.01 -9.29 -3.06
C PRO A 566 34.21 -10.78 -3.37
N GLU A 567 33.50 -11.68 -2.70
CA GLU A 567 33.65 -13.13 -2.88
C GLU A 567 32.53 -13.73 -3.76
N ALA A 568 32.87 -14.80 -4.49
CA ALA A 568 31.87 -15.61 -5.18
C ALA A 568 31.10 -16.45 -4.16
N LYS A 569 29.80 -16.64 -4.38
CA LYS A 569 28.90 -17.35 -3.47
C LYS A 569 28.27 -18.54 -4.18
N THR A 570 27.80 -19.53 -3.43
CA THR A 570 27.12 -20.71 -4.01
C THR A 570 25.75 -20.84 -3.38
N VAL A 571 24.74 -21.03 -4.22
CA VAL A 571 23.37 -21.36 -3.79
C VAL A 571 22.98 -22.72 -4.36
N SER A 572 22.15 -23.48 -3.65
CA SER A 572 21.76 -24.83 -4.09
C SER A 572 20.27 -25.10 -3.92
N PHE A 573 19.69 -25.86 -4.83
CA PHE A 573 18.29 -26.30 -4.78
C PHE A 573 18.16 -27.64 -5.52
N ALA A 574 17.10 -28.41 -5.28
CA ALA A 574 16.82 -29.64 -5.99
C ALA A 574 15.69 -29.47 -7.00
N LEU A 575 15.83 -30.06 -8.17
CA LEU A 575 14.75 -30.34 -9.11
C LEU A 575 14.20 -31.74 -8.82
N ASN A 576 12.89 -31.86 -8.65
CA ASN A 576 12.21 -33.12 -8.37
C ASN A 576 11.15 -33.36 -9.45
N VAL A 577 11.23 -34.52 -10.11
CA VAL A 577 10.28 -34.99 -11.12
C VAL A 577 9.56 -36.21 -10.59
N PHE A 578 8.23 -36.21 -10.62
CA PHE A 578 7.40 -37.27 -10.06
C PHE A 578 6.39 -37.79 -11.09
N ASN A 579 5.79 -38.94 -10.77
CA ASN A 579 4.95 -39.74 -11.68
C ASN A 579 5.68 -40.23 -12.94
N LEU A 580 7.00 -40.48 -12.81
CA LEU A 580 7.79 -41.11 -13.85
C LEU A 580 7.37 -42.57 -14.05
N LYS A 581 7.38 -43.01 -15.31
CA LYS A 581 7.11 -44.39 -15.70
C LYS A 581 8.40 -45.22 -15.54
N PRO A 582 8.33 -46.40 -14.89
CA PRO A 582 9.48 -47.26 -14.73
C PRO A 582 10.17 -47.59 -16.06
N GLY A 583 11.50 -47.45 -16.09
CA GLY A 583 12.31 -47.74 -17.27
C GLY A 583 12.25 -46.69 -18.39
N ILE A 584 11.56 -45.56 -18.20
CA ILE A 584 11.47 -44.48 -19.20
C ILE A 584 12.08 -43.19 -18.62
N PRO A 585 13.29 -42.81 -19.06
CA PRO A 585 13.95 -41.60 -18.58
C PRO A 585 13.30 -40.33 -19.15
N LEU A 586 13.33 -39.25 -18.37
CA LEU A 586 12.97 -37.90 -18.78
C LEU A 586 14.19 -36.99 -18.66
N LYS A 587 14.53 -36.24 -19.70
CA LYS A 587 15.73 -35.39 -19.72
C LYS A 587 15.36 -33.93 -19.48
N ALA A 588 16.11 -33.22 -18.63
CA ALA A 588 16.05 -31.77 -18.57
C ALA A 588 17.16 -31.13 -19.41
N ILE A 589 16.84 -29.99 -20.01
CA ILE A 589 17.76 -29.09 -20.69
C ILE A 589 17.61 -27.73 -20.01
N TYR A 590 18.65 -26.92 -19.99
CA TYR A 590 18.56 -25.58 -19.44
C TYR A 590 19.01 -24.51 -20.43
N LYS A 591 18.45 -23.32 -20.27
CA LYS A 591 18.90 -22.09 -20.93
C LYS A 591 19.06 -21.02 -19.85
N ALA A 592 20.26 -20.49 -19.72
CA ALA A 592 20.53 -19.34 -18.85
C ALA A 592 20.54 -18.06 -19.69
N ASP A 593 19.86 -17.02 -19.22
CA ASP A 593 19.97 -15.67 -19.76
C ASP A 593 21.06 -14.92 -19.00
N ASN A 594 22.11 -14.53 -19.73
CA ASN A 594 23.45 -14.29 -19.17
C ASN A 594 24.05 -12.94 -19.61
N ALA A 595 23.24 -11.90 -19.83
CA ALA A 595 23.79 -10.64 -20.33
C ALA A 595 24.88 -10.03 -19.41
N ASP A 596 24.75 -10.13 -18.07
CA ASP A 596 25.71 -9.59 -17.09
C ASP A 596 25.90 -10.40 -15.78
N PHE A 597 25.27 -11.59 -15.67
CA PHE A 597 25.30 -12.45 -14.48
C PHE A 597 25.32 -13.94 -14.87
N PRO A 598 26.50 -14.53 -15.11
CA PRO A 598 26.60 -15.93 -15.53
C PRO A 598 26.14 -16.88 -14.43
N VAL A 599 24.99 -17.53 -14.65
CA VAL A 599 24.44 -18.55 -13.75
C VAL A 599 24.47 -19.92 -14.45
N ASN A 600 25.60 -20.61 -14.33
CA ASN A 600 25.77 -21.95 -14.89
C ASN A 600 25.43 -23.01 -13.83
N PRO A 601 24.40 -23.83 -14.04
CA PRO A 601 24.05 -24.88 -13.11
C PRO A 601 25.06 -26.03 -13.14
N VAL A 602 25.42 -26.52 -11.96
CA VAL A 602 26.10 -27.79 -11.75
C VAL A 602 25.08 -28.78 -11.20
N PHE A 603 24.84 -29.86 -11.94
CA PHE A 603 23.88 -30.91 -11.57
C PHE A 603 24.57 -32.02 -10.77
N LYS A 604 23.91 -32.53 -9.74
CA LYS A 604 24.41 -33.64 -8.93
C LYS A 604 23.31 -34.65 -8.59
N SER A 605 23.67 -35.93 -8.58
CA SER A 605 22.90 -36.98 -7.89
C SER A 605 23.78 -37.52 -6.77
N GLY A 606 23.41 -37.23 -5.52
CA GLY A 606 24.29 -37.41 -4.36
C GLY A 606 25.62 -36.68 -4.56
N ASP A 607 26.74 -37.40 -4.37
CA ASP A 607 28.09 -36.84 -4.53
C ASP A 607 28.58 -36.79 -5.99
N THR A 608 27.80 -37.31 -6.95
CA THR A 608 28.23 -37.44 -8.35
C THR A 608 27.76 -36.24 -9.17
N VAL A 609 28.68 -35.55 -9.84
CA VAL A 609 28.37 -34.48 -10.81
C VAL A 609 27.88 -35.09 -12.11
N LEU A 610 26.72 -34.63 -12.59
CA LEU A 610 26.09 -35.12 -13.81
C LEU A 610 26.44 -34.21 -15.00
N THR A 611 26.72 -34.82 -16.15
CA THR A 611 26.90 -34.10 -17.42
C THR A 611 25.55 -33.68 -18.01
N GLU A 612 24.49 -34.44 -17.75
CA GLU A 612 23.13 -34.14 -18.17
C GLU A 612 22.15 -34.52 -17.05
N PRO A 613 21.13 -33.69 -16.75
CA PRO A 613 20.11 -34.03 -15.77
C PRO A 613 19.05 -34.96 -16.38
N VAL A 614 19.15 -36.25 -16.08
CA VAL A 614 18.21 -37.29 -16.52
C VAL A 614 17.49 -37.86 -15.30
N PHE A 615 16.15 -37.86 -15.34
CA PHE A 615 15.29 -38.30 -14.26
C PHE A 615 14.72 -39.69 -14.55
N THR A 616 14.78 -40.57 -13.57
CA THR A 616 14.16 -41.91 -13.59
C THR A 616 13.35 -42.13 -12.32
N THR A 617 12.69 -43.29 -12.23
CA THR A 617 11.99 -43.69 -11.00
C THR A 617 12.94 -43.87 -9.81
N GLU A 618 14.20 -44.23 -10.07
CA GLU A 618 15.25 -44.40 -9.07
C GLU A 618 15.92 -43.06 -8.72
N ASP A 619 16.15 -42.21 -9.73
CA ASP A 619 16.79 -40.90 -9.61
C ASP A 619 15.80 -39.79 -10.02
N SER A 620 14.77 -39.61 -9.19
CA SER A 620 13.71 -38.61 -9.41
C SER A 620 14.08 -37.20 -8.93
N VAL A 621 15.20 -37.06 -8.23
CA VAL A 621 15.67 -35.81 -7.63
C VAL A 621 17.10 -35.53 -8.06
N ILE A 622 17.34 -34.31 -8.54
CA ILE A 622 18.66 -33.84 -8.96
C ILE A 622 18.96 -32.52 -8.26
N ASP A 623 20.09 -32.47 -7.56
CA ASP A 623 20.59 -31.25 -6.95
C ASP A 623 21.22 -30.34 -7.99
N VAL A 624 20.98 -29.05 -7.84
CA VAL A 624 21.48 -27.97 -8.69
C VAL A 624 22.21 -26.98 -7.81
N SER A 625 23.49 -26.76 -8.10
CA SER A 625 24.30 -25.71 -7.47
C SER A 625 24.61 -24.61 -8.49
N LEU A 626 24.46 -23.36 -8.08
CA LEU A 626 24.79 -22.17 -8.88
C LEU A 626 25.91 -21.39 -8.20
N THR A 627 26.93 -21.00 -8.97
CA THR A 627 27.97 -20.07 -8.49
C THR A 627 27.60 -18.63 -8.88
N LEU A 628 27.41 -17.78 -7.88
CA LEU A 628 27.14 -16.36 -8.02
C LEU A 628 28.49 -15.61 -8.07
N PRO A 629 28.82 -14.93 -9.17
CA PRO A 629 30.13 -14.31 -9.35
C PRO A 629 30.38 -13.11 -8.43
N SER A 630 31.67 -12.86 -8.19
CA SER A 630 32.31 -11.57 -7.85
C SER A 630 31.64 -10.26 -8.24
N LYS A 631 30.83 -9.56 -7.42
CA LYS A 631 30.46 -8.16 -7.77
C LYS A 631 30.06 -7.30 -6.57
N VAL A 632 30.50 -6.03 -6.60
CA VAL A 632 30.23 -5.02 -5.56
C VAL A 632 29.39 -3.89 -6.15
N GLY A 633 28.38 -3.42 -5.41
CA GLY A 633 27.69 -2.14 -5.68
C GLY A 633 26.54 -2.18 -6.69
N PHE A 634 26.14 -3.33 -7.24
CA PHE A 634 24.99 -3.46 -8.14
C PHE A 634 24.21 -4.75 -7.92
N GLU A 635 22.88 -4.67 -7.83
CA GLU A 635 22.01 -5.85 -7.86
C GLU A 635 22.24 -6.62 -9.17
N GLN A 636 22.36 -7.93 -9.06
CA GLN A 636 22.52 -8.81 -10.20
C GLN A 636 21.34 -9.77 -10.27
N THR A 637 20.76 -9.90 -11.46
CA THR A 637 19.67 -10.84 -11.72
C THR A 637 20.06 -11.73 -12.88
N GLY A 638 19.87 -13.02 -12.71
CA GLY A 638 19.97 -14.02 -13.77
C GLY A 638 18.71 -14.85 -13.83
N LYS A 639 18.49 -15.48 -14.97
CA LYS A 639 17.34 -16.38 -15.16
C LYS A 639 17.82 -17.68 -15.77
N ILE A 640 17.38 -18.80 -15.19
CA ILE A 640 17.59 -20.14 -15.72
C ILE A 640 16.23 -20.73 -16.04
N VAL A 641 16.05 -21.19 -17.27
CA VAL A 641 14.85 -21.94 -17.67
C VAL A 641 15.26 -23.39 -17.89
N PHE A 642 14.68 -24.30 -17.11
CA PHE A 642 14.75 -25.74 -17.35
C PHE A 642 13.60 -26.14 -18.26
N SER A 643 13.86 -26.96 -19.27
CA SER A 643 12.87 -27.54 -20.17
C SER A 643 12.98 -29.05 -20.17
N PHE A 644 11.85 -29.74 -20.08
CA PHE A 644 11.80 -31.19 -19.99
C PHE A 644 11.52 -31.78 -21.37
N LYS A 645 12.25 -32.85 -21.70
CA LYS A 645 12.13 -33.57 -22.96
C LYS A 645 12.01 -35.05 -22.71
N ASP A 646 11.00 -35.62 -23.35
CA ASP A 646 10.85 -37.04 -23.50
C ASP A 646 11.33 -37.46 -24.89
N GLU A 647 12.53 -38.02 -24.94
CA GLU A 647 13.14 -38.50 -26.20
C GLU A 647 12.46 -39.77 -26.74
N ASN A 648 11.69 -40.47 -25.89
CA ASN A 648 11.02 -41.72 -26.25
C ASN A 648 9.56 -41.52 -26.66
N ALA A 649 9.05 -40.28 -26.59
CA ALA A 649 7.64 -39.94 -26.79
C ALA A 649 6.68 -40.86 -26.00
N ALA A 650 7.10 -41.31 -24.82
CA ALA A 650 6.38 -42.15 -23.89
C ALA A 650 5.50 -41.39 -22.89
N TYR A 651 5.69 -40.08 -22.70
CA TYR A 651 4.90 -39.20 -21.85
C TYR A 651 4.00 -38.29 -22.68
N ASP A 652 2.91 -37.85 -22.07
CA ASP A 652 2.01 -36.85 -22.62
C ASP A 652 2.56 -35.45 -22.36
N MET A 653 3.53 -35.03 -23.17
CA MET A 653 4.18 -33.72 -23.06
C MET A 653 3.18 -32.54 -23.10
N PRO A 654 2.15 -32.51 -23.97
CA PRO A 654 1.12 -31.46 -23.94
C PRO A 654 0.28 -31.40 -22.67
N ASN A 655 0.33 -32.43 -21.82
CA ASN A 655 -0.39 -32.50 -20.55
C ASN A 655 0.54 -32.51 -19.31
N SER A 656 1.87 -32.44 -19.50
CA SER A 656 2.90 -32.45 -18.45
C SER A 656 3.73 -31.17 -18.47
N PRO A 657 4.14 -30.60 -17.32
CA PRO A 657 4.97 -29.41 -17.27
C PRO A 657 6.25 -29.57 -18.09
N ASP A 658 6.37 -28.72 -19.10
CA ASP A 658 7.43 -28.73 -20.10
C ASP A 658 8.57 -27.78 -19.73
N LYS A 659 8.37 -26.87 -18.76
CA LYS A 659 9.39 -25.94 -18.29
C LYS A 659 9.26 -25.52 -16.82
N ILE A 660 10.40 -25.17 -16.22
CA ILE A 660 10.52 -24.44 -14.94
C ILE A 660 11.42 -23.23 -15.15
N GLU A 661 11.10 -22.11 -14.51
CA GLU A 661 11.86 -20.88 -14.53
C GLU A 661 12.41 -20.59 -13.11
N ILE A 662 13.72 -20.37 -13.00
CA ILE A 662 14.40 -19.97 -11.76
C ILE A 662 15.02 -18.60 -11.99
N THR A 663 14.53 -17.59 -11.28
CA THR A 663 15.16 -16.27 -11.16
C THR A 663 16.18 -16.31 -10.03
N VAL A 664 17.38 -15.78 -10.27
CA VAL A 664 18.47 -15.76 -9.30
C VAL A 664 18.86 -14.32 -9.07
N ILE A 665 18.79 -13.85 -7.83
CA ILE A 665 19.05 -12.48 -7.44
C ILE A 665 20.22 -12.48 -6.46
N ARG A 666 21.25 -11.66 -6.73
CA ARG A 666 22.26 -11.27 -5.74
C ARG A 666 22.09 -9.79 -5.46
N ARG A 667 21.63 -9.44 -4.25
CA ARG A 667 21.47 -8.04 -3.83
C ARG A 667 22.80 -7.47 -3.35
N ALA A 668 23.18 -6.34 -3.94
CA ALA A 668 24.43 -5.68 -3.61
C ALA A 668 24.34 -4.80 -2.37
N TYR A 669 25.51 -4.63 -1.76
CA TYR A 669 25.78 -3.62 -0.75
C TYR A 669 25.94 -2.22 -1.39
N LYS A 670 25.17 -1.21 -0.92
CA LYS A 670 25.20 0.18 -1.45
C LYS A 670 26.38 0.96 -0.86
N ILE A 671 27.42 1.21 -1.66
CA ILE A 671 28.57 2.03 -1.27
C ILE A 671 28.28 3.51 -1.54
N ILE A 672 28.29 4.32 -0.49
CA ILE A 672 28.18 5.78 -0.59
C ILE A 672 29.58 6.40 -0.47
N PRO A 673 30.02 7.25 -1.42
CA PRO A 673 31.31 7.93 -1.36
C PRO A 673 31.43 8.87 -0.16
N ALA A 674 32.66 9.08 0.31
CA ALA A 674 32.96 10.07 1.34
C ALA A 674 32.42 11.46 0.95
N ALA A 675 31.91 12.21 1.94
CA ALA A 675 31.34 13.53 1.74
C ALA A 675 31.64 14.47 2.90
N GLN A 676 31.31 15.75 2.74
CA GLN A 676 31.48 16.78 3.75
C GLN A 676 30.14 17.43 4.10
N LEU A 677 29.80 17.47 5.39
CA LEU A 677 28.71 18.32 5.89
C LEU A 677 29.30 19.67 6.35
N SER A 678 28.81 20.76 5.78
CA SER A 678 29.26 22.12 6.06
C SER A 678 28.13 22.93 6.69
N ILE A 679 28.44 23.69 7.72
CA ILE A 679 27.53 24.57 8.45
C ILE A 679 28.10 25.99 8.33
N SER A 680 27.30 26.96 7.88
CA SER A 680 27.79 28.31 7.60
C SER A 680 26.71 29.39 7.75
N ASN A 681 27.11 30.65 7.67
CA ASN A 681 26.22 31.82 7.68
C ASN A 681 25.21 31.88 8.84
N PRO A 682 25.64 31.69 10.10
CA PRO A 682 24.72 31.86 11.23
C PRO A 682 24.22 33.30 11.31
N SER A 683 22.92 33.45 11.53
CA SER A 683 22.23 34.73 11.62
C SER A 683 21.14 34.70 12.69
N LEU A 684 20.94 35.84 13.37
CA LEU A 684 19.93 36.00 14.40
C LEU A 684 18.98 37.14 13.99
N LYS A 685 17.69 36.85 13.91
CA LYS A 685 16.65 37.84 13.65
C LYS A 685 15.94 38.21 14.96
N ASN A 686 15.92 39.50 15.27
CA ASN A 686 15.20 40.04 16.42
C ASN A 686 13.74 40.33 15.99
N ILE A 687 12.77 39.57 16.52
CA ILE A 687 11.36 39.71 16.12
C ILE A 687 10.62 40.70 17.03
N SER A 688 10.89 40.74 18.33
CA SER A 688 10.09 41.57 19.26
C SER A 688 10.80 42.19 20.47
N ILE A 689 12.13 42.04 20.61
CA ILE A 689 12.88 42.51 21.80
C ILE A 689 13.33 43.98 21.64
N TRP A 690 13.02 44.84 22.62
CA TRP A 690 13.44 46.25 22.68
C TRP A 690 14.23 46.57 23.96
N ASP A 691 15.36 47.26 23.81
CA ASP A 691 16.13 47.84 24.92
C ASP A 691 15.72 49.31 25.16
N LEU A 692 15.52 49.70 26.43
CA LEU A 692 15.03 51.02 26.84
C LEU A 692 15.90 51.66 27.94
N GLY A 693 17.09 52.12 27.54
CA GLY A 693 18.02 52.87 28.41
C GLY A 693 18.85 53.99 27.76
N GLY A 694 18.81 54.19 26.44
CA GLY A 694 19.58 55.26 25.77
C GLY A 694 21.09 54.97 25.58
N ASP A 695 21.44 53.69 25.62
CA ASP A 695 22.79 53.12 25.68
C ASP A 695 23.17 52.34 24.41
N GLY A 696 22.20 52.02 23.55
CA GLY A 696 22.49 51.57 22.19
C GLY A 696 23.32 52.62 21.42
N PRO A 697 24.16 52.20 20.45
CA PRO A 697 25.17 53.06 19.81
C PRO A 697 24.63 54.31 19.10
N LYS A 698 23.30 54.46 18.99
CA LYS A 698 22.60 55.59 18.37
C LYS A 698 21.34 56.04 19.12
N GLY A 699 21.33 56.08 20.45
CA GLY A 699 20.34 56.87 21.24
C GLY A 699 18.87 56.77 20.80
N GLY A 700 18.39 55.57 20.44
CA GLY A 700 17.03 55.34 19.93
C GLY A 700 16.46 54.01 20.41
N TYR A 701 15.15 53.99 20.67
CA TYR A 701 14.39 52.94 21.38
C TYR A 701 14.11 51.64 20.61
N LYS A 702 15.04 51.14 19.77
CA LYS A 702 14.75 50.03 18.82
C LYS A 702 15.85 48.98 18.62
N GLN A 703 16.95 49.00 19.37
CA GLN A 703 18.09 48.10 19.18
C GLN A 703 18.37 47.31 20.45
N ALA A 704 18.39 45.98 20.38
CA ALA A 704 18.80 45.11 21.49
C ALA A 704 20.25 44.63 21.28
N GLU A 705 21.00 44.40 22.36
CA GLU A 705 22.38 43.95 22.31
C GLU A 705 22.49 42.48 22.71
N PHE A 706 23.15 41.67 21.88
CA PHE A 706 23.26 40.23 22.12
C PHE A 706 24.70 39.77 22.31
N SER A 707 24.92 38.85 23.25
CA SER A 707 26.12 37.99 23.26
C SER A 707 25.74 36.58 22.87
N TYR A 708 26.61 35.89 22.14
CA TYR A 708 26.32 34.54 21.67
C TYR A 708 27.56 33.65 21.55
N GLU A 709 27.34 32.35 21.70
CA GLU A 709 28.28 31.27 21.37
C GLU A 709 27.50 30.10 20.75
N LEU A 710 27.90 29.65 19.57
CA LEU A 710 27.28 28.54 18.84
C LEU A 710 28.29 27.39 18.69
N LYS A 711 27.84 26.18 19.04
CA LYS A 711 28.62 24.94 19.06
C LYS A 711 27.98 23.85 18.22
N THR A 712 28.81 23.01 17.63
CA THR A 712 28.38 21.81 16.91
C THR A 712 29.20 20.59 17.34
N ARG A 713 28.60 19.40 17.28
CA ARG A 713 29.26 18.12 17.60
C ARG A 713 28.87 17.05 16.59
N TYR A 714 29.84 16.34 16.02
CA TYR A 714 29.59 15.20 15.13
C TYR A 714 29.73 13.89 15.90
N ASN A 715 28.68 13.06 15.88
CA ASN A 715 28.54 11.87 16.72
C ASN A 715 28.88 12.18 18.19
N ASP A 716 29.73 11.36 18.80
CA ASP A 716 30.18 11.48 20.19
C ASP A 716 31.57 12.14 20.30
N LYS A 717 31.98 12.94 19.29
CA LYS A 717 33.23 13.72 19.34
C LYS A 717 33.11 14.94 20.26
N GLU A 718 34.17 15.71 20.43
CA GLU A 718 34.12 16.95 21.22
C GLU A 718 33.29 18.05 20.55
N TRP A 719 32.68 18.92 21.37
CA TRP A 719 31.99 20.13 20.90
C TRP A 719 32.97 21.12 20.29
N LYS A 720 32.61 21.68 19.13
CA LYS A 720 33.38 22.69 18.42
C LYS A 720 32.59 24.00 18.36
N ILE A 721 33.17 25.09 18.85
CA ILE A 721 32.63 26.45 18.67
C ILE A 721 32.84 26.83 17.20
N PHE A 722 31.77 27.26 16.53
CA PHE A 722 31.82 27.68 15.12
C PHE A 722 31.44 29.15 14.91
N SER A 723 30.84 29.79 15.91
CA SER A 723 30.47 31.21 15.90
C SER A 723 30.42 31.73 17.34
N THR A 724 31.07 32.85 17.63
CA THR A 724 31.02 33.50 18.95
C THR A 724 31.42 34.96 18.83
N ASN A 725 30.88 35.82 19.69
CA ASN A 725 31.40 37.17 19.87
C ASN A 725 32.21 37.32 21.18
N ASN A 726 32.64 36.21 21.78
CA ASN A 726 33.45 36.16 23.01
C ASN A 726 32.84 36.95 24.18
N GLY A 727 31.51 36.90 24.32
CA GLY A 727 30.79 37.66 25.36
C GLY A 727 30.63 39.16 25.07
N GLY A 728 31.02 39.62 23.88
CA GLY A 728 30.82 40.99 23.42
C GLY A 728 29.35 41.33 23.14
N LYS A 729 29.10 42.57 22.70
CA LYS A 729 27.77 43.08 22.35
C LYS A 729 27.61 43.16 20.83
N LYS A 730 26.56 42.56 20.29
CA LYS A 730 26.13 42.67 18.89
C LYS A 730 24.75 43.32 18.85
N SER A 731 24.66 44.56 18.38
CA SER A 731 23.38 45.26 18.27
C SER A 731 22.58 44.77 17.06
N ILE A 732 21.31 44.39 17.26
CA ILE A 732 20.37 43.98 16.20
C ILE A 732 19.04 44.72 16.41
N ALA A 733 18.62 45.51 15.43
CA ALA A 733 17.38 46.27 15.54
C ALA A 733 16.15 45.37 15.39
N TRP A 734 15.01 45.87 15.88
CA TRP A 734 13.71 45.21 15.71
C TRP A 734 13.40 44.94 14.22
N GLU A 735 12.93 43.72 13.93
CA GLU A 735 12.68 43.14 12.59
C GLU A 735 13.93 42.99 11.70
N GLU A 736 15.12 43.34 12.17
CA GLU A 736 16.37 43.14 11.44
C GLU A 736 17.04 41.81 11.77
N THR A 737 17.89 41.37 10.85
CA THR A 737 18.70 40.16 10.96
C THR A 737 20.18 40.52 11.07
N GLY A 738 20.82 40.10 12.16
CA GLY A 738 22.26 40.25 12.37
C GLY A 738 23.02 39.02 11.89
N ASN A 739 24.02 39.22 11.04
CA ASN A 739 24.98 38.17 10.69
C ASN A 739 25.96 37.95 11.86
N LEU A 740 26.06 36.70 12.30
CA LEU A 740 26.93 36.26 13.40
C LEU A 740 28.29 35.76 12.89
N GLY A 741 28.37 35.33 11.63
CA GLY A 741 29.59 34.79 11.02
C GLY A 741 30.02 33.46 11.63
N GLY A 742 30.65 32.57 10.86
CA GLY A 742 31.10 31.27 11.36
C GLY A 742 30.93 30.13 10.37
N VAL A 743 31.79 29.11 10.48
CA VAL A 743 31.77 27.90 9.64
C VAL A 743 32.23 26.67 10.43
N SER A 744 31.59 25.53 10.19
CA SER A 744 32.03 24.22 10.69
C SER A 744 31.85 23.13 9.65
N ASP A 745 32.89 22.34 9.39
CA ASP A 745 32.88 21.25 8.42
C ASP A 745 33.16 19.89 9.07
N TYR A 746 32.47 18.85 8.60
CA TYR A 746 32.63 17.46 9.03
C TYR A 746 32.79 16.52 7.83
N THR A 747 33.91 15.80 7.75
CA THR A 747 34.11 14.73 6.76
C THR A 747 33.50 13.41 7.25
N VAL A 748 32.63 12.82 6.44
CA VAL A 748 32.04 11.51 6.64
C VAL A 748 32.68 10.54 5.66
N ALA A 749 33.65 9.74 6.13
CA ALA A 749 34.48 8.90 5.27
C ALA A 749 33.74 7.67 4.70
N LYS A 750 32.79 7.11 5.45
CA LYS A 750 31.97 5.96 5.05
C LYS A 750 30.49 6.20 5.39
N PRO A 751 29.77 7.06 4.65
CA PRO A 751 28.40 7.41 5.00
C PRO A 751 27.45 6.20 5.08
N HIS A 752 27.72 5.15 4.31
CA HIS A 752 26.96 3.90 4.28
C HIS A 752 27.19 3.01 5.51
N ASN A 753 28.06 3.38 6.46
CA ASN A 753 28.46 2.54 7.58
C ASN A 753 28.34 3.25 8.93
N GLY A 754 27.53 2.68 9.82
CA GLY A 754 27.28 3.19 11.17
C GLY A 754 26.32 4.36 11.20
N THR A 755 26.12 4.91 12.40
CA THR A 755 25.21 6.05 12.63
C THR A 755 25.98 7.36 12.51
N HIS A 756 25.47 8.32 11.74
CA HIS A 756 26.03 9.67 11.66
C HIS A 756 25.02 10.71 12.14
N THR A 757 25.45 11.56 13.07
CA THR A 757 24.65 12.61 13.69
C THR A 757 25.47 13.90 13.84
N VAL A 758 24.81 15.05 13.76
CA VAL A 758 25.38 16.33 14.18
C VAL A 758 24.44 17.02 15.15
N LEU A 759 24.95 17.39 16.32
CA LEU A 759 24.23 18.19 17.30
C LEU A 759 24.65 19.65 17.19
N PHE A 760 23.69 20.55 17.38
CA PHE A 760 23.84 21.99 17.41
C PHE A 760 23.42 22.51 18.77
N SER A 761 24.16 23.46 19.30
CA SER A 761 23.85 24.10 20.56
C SER A 761 24.17 25.58 20.49
N ALA A 762 23.31 26.41 21.08
CA ALA A 762 23.50 27.85 21.19
C ALA A 762 23.51 28.26 22.66
N GLU A 763 24.27 29.30 22.97
CA GLU A 763 24.12 30.12 24.15
C GLU A 763 23.94 31.56 23.68
N ILE A 764 22.84 32.20 24.07
CA ILE A 764 22.49 33.56 23.67
C ILE A 764 22.00 34.30 24.91
N TRP A 765 22.48 35.52 25.08
CA TRP A 765 22.06 36.43 26.14
C TRP A 765 21.74 37.79 25.54
N GLU A 766 20.68 38.41 26.05
CA GLU A 766 20.43 39.84 25.92
C GLU A 766 21.41 40.55 26.88
N LYS A 767 21.99 41.68 26.45
CA LYS A 767 23.02 42.43 27.17
C LYS A 767 22.59 43.85 27.50
N ASP A 768 21.95 43.98 28.65
CA ASP A 768 21.84 45.24 29.38
C ASP A 768 23.15 46.04 29.55
N SER A 769 23.01 47.37 29.54
CA SER A 769 24.08 48.32 29.87
C SER A 769 24.12 48.65 31.38
N THR A 770 22.98 48.64 32.06
CA THR A 770 22.86 48.74 33.53
C THR A 770 21.80 47.77 34.05
N GLY A 771 22.19 46.55 34.44
CA GLY A 771 21.23 45.52 34.84
C GLY A 771 21.82 44.11 34.84
N SER A 772 20.94 43.12 34.98
CA SER A 772 21.25 41.69 34.87
C SER A 772 20.85 41.20 33.48
N SER A 773 21.82 40.81 32.66
CA SER A 773 21.59 40.22 31.33
C SER A 773 20.57 39.08 31.35
N ASP A 774 19.61 39.12 30.43
CA ASP A 774 18.59 38.08 30.32
C ASP A 774 19.06 36.89 29.46
N VAL A 775 18.75 35.69 29.94
CA VAL A 775 19.05 34.44 29.22
C VAL A 775 18.04 34.24 28.11
N ILE A 776 18.56 34.04 26.89
CA ILE A 776 17.74 33.72 25.72
C ILE A 776 17.74 32.21 25.44
N VAL A 777 18.91 31.59 25.38
CA VAL A 777 19.09 30.13 25.25
C VAL A 777 20.38 29.76 25.97
N LYS A 778 20.42 28.58 26.61
CA LYS A 778 21.65 28.01 27.17
C LYS A 778 22.16 26.83 26.36
N HIS A 779 23.47 26.62 26.44
CA HIS A 779 24.11 25.49 25.82
C HIS A 779 23.44 24.16 26.23
N GLU A 780 23.36 23.26 25.26
CA GLU A 780 22.85 21.90 25.35
C GLU A 780 21.36 21.76 25.73
N GLN A 781 20.58 22.86 25.72
CA GLN A 781 19.20 22.91 26.21
C GLN A 781 18.21 23.60 25.23
N PRO A 782 17.61 22.86 24.26
CA PRO A 782 17.98 21.52 23.82
C PRO A 782 19.07 21.59 22.75
N ALA A 783 19.90 20.55 22.65
CA ALA A 783 20.73 20.37 21.47
C ALA A 783 19.86 19.95 20.27
N VAL A 784 19.91 20.71 19.18
CA VAL A 784 19.22 20.38 17.93
C VAL A 784 20.01 19.29 17.21
N ARG A 785 19.36 18.19 16.81
CA ARG A 785 20.02 17.04 16.16
C ARG A 785 19.70 16.99 14.68
N LEU A 786 20.73 16.80 13.86
CA LEU A 786 20.64 16.30 12.49
C LEU A 786 21.07 14.83 12.46
N GLY A 787 20.25 13.95 11.88
CA GLY A 787 20.58 12.55 11.61
C GLY A 787 20.80 12.32 10.11
N TYR A 788 21.79 11.50 9.77
CA TYR A 788 22.04 11.06 8.41
C TYR A 788 21.36 9.72 8.11
N ASP A 789 20.73 9.62 6.95
CA ASP A 789 20.12 8.39 6.45
C ASP A 789 20.90 7.88 5.21
N PRO A 790 21.58 6.72 5.29
CA PRO A 790 22.31 6.16 4.15
C PRO A 790 21.41 5.65 3.02
N LEU A 791 20.14 5.32 3.28
CA LEU A 791 19.22 4.87 2.24
C LEU A 791 18.90 6.01 1.28
N THR A 792 18.61 7.19 1.82
CA THR A 792 18.28 8.40 1.06
C THR A 792 19.48 9.31 0.78
N ASP A 793 20.64 9.04 1.37
CA ASP A 793 21.84 9.89 1.32
C ASP A 793 21.53 11.35 1.67
N SER A 794 20.84 11.53 2.81
CA SER A 794 20.29 12.81 3.24
C SER A 794 20.43 13.06 4.73
N TRP A 795 20.35 14.33 5.13
CA TRP A 795 20.32 14.77 6.53
C TRP A 795 18.96 15.37 6.89
N LYS A 796 18.47 15.05 8.09
CA LYS A 796 17.17 15.53 8.62
C LYS A 796 17.29 16.01 10.06
N ALA A 797 16.54 17.06 10.40
CA ALA A 797 16.39 17.49 11.78
C ALA A 797 15.44 16.56 12.53
N ASP A 798 15.86 16.10 13.70
CA ASP A 798 15.13 15.17 14.55
C ASP A 798 15.19 15.68 16.00
N VAL A 799 14.23 16.54 16.36
CA VAL A 799 14.16 17.18 17.68
C VAL A 799 12.74 17.07 18.23
N THR A 800 12.62 16.65 19.49
CA THR A 800 11.37 16.72 20.24
C THR A 800 11.07 18.17 20.62
N LEU A 801 10.02 18.76 20.05
CA LEU A 801 9.62 20.17 20.24
C LEU A 801 8.10 20.28 20.47
N PRO A 802 7.61 21.39 21.08
CA PRO A 802 8.39 22.49 21.68
C PRO A 802 9.13 22.04 22.96
N ALA A 803 10.22 22.72 23.28
CA ALA A 803 11.01 22.43 24.48
C ALA A 803 11.12 23.69 25.35
N TYR A 804 10.55 23.61 26.55
CA TYR A 804 10.50 24.70 27.53
C TYR A 804 11.56 24.50 28.63
N PHE A 805 12.24 25.59 29.00
CA PHE A 805 13.29 25.61 30.01
C PHE A 805 13.05 26.76 30.98
N GLU A 806 13.24 26.48 32.27
CA GLU A 806 13.16 27.47 33.34
C GLU A 806 14.19 27.13 34.41
N ASP A 807 15.05 28.09 34.73
CA ASP A 807 16.00 27.99 35.83
C ASP A 807 16.18 29.34 36.54
N SER A 808 17.14 29.41 37.48
CA SER A 808 17.39 30.61 38.26
C SER A 808 17.87 31.81 37.45
N ALA A 809 18.26 31.63 36.18
CA ALA A 809 18.75 32.68 35.29
C ALA A 809 17.70 33.14 34.27
N GLY A 810 16.58 32.43 34.07
CA GLY A 810 15.53 32.85 33.15
C GLY A 810 14.60 31.74 32.70
N LYS A 811 13.69 32.08 31.78
CA LYS A 811 12.74 31.16 31.14
C LYS A 811 12.83 31.31 29.63
N TRP A 812 12.94 30.22 28.89
CA TRP A 812 12.96 30.25 27.43
C TRP A 812 12.39 28.96 26.83
N GLU A 813 12.00 29.02 25.57
CA GLU A 813 11.53 27.87 24.82
C GLU A 813 12.02 27.87 23.38
N VAL A 814 12.25 26.68 22.84
CA VAL A 814 12.41 26.47 21.40
C VAL A 814 11.04 26.07 20.85
N LYS A 815 10.44 26.94 20.05
CA LYS A 815 9.09 26.78 19.48
C LYS A 815 9.05 25.82 18.32
N SER A 816 10.04 25.91 17.43
CA SER A 816 10.16 25.04 16.26
C SER A 816 11.59 24.99 15.73
N VAL A 817 11.91 23.88 15.07
CA VAL A 817 13.12 23.72 14.26
C VAL A 817 12.64 23.28 12.89
N THR A 818 13.03 23.99 11.85
CA THR A 818 12.61 23.73 10.48
C THR A 818 13.82 23.64 9.57
N MET A 819 13.91 22.52 8.84
CA MET A 819 14.84 22.31 7.75
C MET A 819 14.26 21.18 6.91
N ASP A 820 14.05 21.40 5.61
CA ASP A 820 13.70 20.33 4.70
C ASP A 820 14.81 19.27 4.66
N GLU A 821 14.48 18.05 4.19
CA GLU A 821 15.48 17.02 3.92
C GLU A 821 16.63 17.60 3.06
N LEU A 822 17.85 17.54 3.60
CA LEU A 822 19.05 18.04 2.94
C LEU A 822 19.71 16.89 2.17
N LYS A 823 19.64 16.95 0.84
CA LYS A 823 20.25 15.94 -0.04
C LYS A 823 21.67 16.33 -0.44
N ARG A 824 22.43 15.37 -0.98
CA ARG A 824 23.79 15.62 -1.45
C ARG A 824 23.80 16.62 -2.60
N GLY A 825 24.78 17.52 -2.56
CA GLY A 825 24.92 18.66 -3.45
C GLY A 825 23.97 19.82 -3.13
N GLU A 826 23.11 19.68 -2.11
CA GLU A 826 22.19 20.75 -1.71
C GLU A 826 22.74 21.56 -0.54
N LYS A 827 22.21 22.78 -0.46
CA LYS A 827 22.35 23.70 0.64
C LYS A 827 20.95 24.12 1.10
N LYS A 828 20.66 23.99 2.38
CA LYS A 828 19.39 24.36 3.01
C LYS A 828 19.65 25.25 4.21
N THR A 829 18.66 26.06 4.59
CA THR A 829 18.73 26.86 5.81
C THR A 829 17.98 26.12 6.92
N LEU A 830 18.65 25.88 8.04
CA LEU A 830 18.04 25.40 9.27
C LEU A 830 17.62 26.63 10.08
N THR A 831 16.35 26.66 10.49
CA THR A 831 15.77 27.78 11.24
C THR A 831 15.23 27.29 12.59
N ILE A 832 15.58 27.98 13.66
CA ILE A 832 15.20 27.71 15.04
C ILE A 832 14.43 28.91 15.59
N ALA A 833 13.13 28.74 15.82
CA ALA A 833 12.31 29.76 16.46
C ALA A 833 12.44 29.66 17.98
N ILE A 834 12.81 30.76 18.62
CA ILE A 834 13.13 30.86 20.04
C ILE A 834 12.24 31.91 20.67
N SER A 835 11.78 31.65 21.88
CA SER A 835 11.17 32.67 22.73
C SER A 835 11.78 32.67 24.10
N ALA A 836 11.98 33.85 24.67
CA ALA A 836 12.56 34.01 26.00
C ALA A 836 11.75 35.01 26.81
N TYR A 837 11.68 34.79 28.11
CA TYR A 837 11.05 35.69 29.05
C TYR A 837 12.10 36.70 29.52
N ILE A 838 11.93 37.95 29.11
CA ILE A 838 12.94 39.02 29.23
C ILE A 838 12.35 40.14 30.09
N TRP A 839 13.17 40.78 30.91
CA TRP A 839 12.78 41.87 31.81
C TRP A 839 12.84 43.24 31.14
N ASP A 840 12.44 43.29 29.87
CA ASP A 840 12.45 44.45 28.98
C ASP A 840 11.11 44.68 28.28
N LEU A 841 11.00 45.75 27.48
CA LEU A 841 9.77 46.02 26.73
C LEU A 841 9.65 45.09 25.52
N VAL A 842 8.49 44.44 25.42
CA VAL A 842 8.12 43.58 24.28
C VAL A 842 7.00 44.26 23.49
N ASN A 843 7.21 44.50 22.19
CA ASN A 843 6.18 45.11 21.34
C ASN A 843 5.27 44.03 20.71
N LYS A 844 3.97 44.13 20.98
CA LYS A 844 2.90 43.37 20.30
C LYS A 844 2.12 44.36 19.44
N SER A 845 2.21 44.20 18.13
CA SER A 845 1.70 45.11 17.09
C SER A 845 0.40 45.88 17.40
N ASN A 846 0.39 47.18 17.02
CA ASN A 846 -0.72 48.15 16.87
C ASN A 846 -1.07 49.15 18.00
N THR A 847 -0.28 49.32 19.06
CA THR A 847 -0.43 50.47 19.99
C THR A 847 0.81 51.36 20.03
N TRP A 848 0.61 52.68 20.00
CA TRP A 848 1.67 53.71 19.93
C TRP A 848 2.51 53.86 21.23
N LEU A 849 2.30 52.98 22.21
CA LEU A 849 3.00 52.96 23.49
C LEU A 849 3.32 51.51 23.89
N PRO A 850 4.59 51.16 24.17
CA PRO A 850 4.94 49.86 24.73
C PRO A 850 4.48 49.74 26.20
N SER A 851 4.25 48.52 26.70
CA SER A 851 3.83 48.27 28.09
C SER A 851 4.89 48.77 29.09
N ILE A 852 4.52 49.20 30.29
CA ILE A 852 5.47 49.70 31.29
C ILE A 852 6.19 48.51 31.94
N LYS A 853 7.53 48.50 31.98
CA LYS A 853 8.46 47.53 32.63
C LYS A 853 7.79 46.37 33.40
N THR A 854 7.27 45.40 32.67
CA THR A 854 6.86 44.10 33.19
C THR A 854 7.47 43.03 32.30
N ALA A 855 8.06 42.01 32.89
CA ALA A 855 8.68 40.92 32.14
C ALA A 855 7.69 40.24 31.18
N GLU A 856 8.11 39.99 29.94
CA GLU A 856 7.27 39.42 28.88
C GLU A 856 8.08 38.51 27.94
N TRP A 857 7.37 37.72 27.13
CA TRP A 857 7.98 36.81 26.13
C TRP A 857 8.40 37.55 24.86
N GLY A 858 9.70 37.61 24.59
CA GLY A 858 10.29 38.09 23.34
C GLY A 858 10.61 36.95 22.37
N ASP A 859 10.43 37.18 21.07
CA ASP A 859 10.60 36.20 19.99
C ASP A 859 11.86 36.50 19.17
N MET A 860 12.57 35.44 18.76
CA MET A 860 13.73 35.48 17.89
C MET A 860 13.75 34.28 16.95
N GLU A 861 14.57 34.39 15.91
CA GLU A 861 14.85 33.31 14.98
C GLU A 861 16.35 33.20 14.75
N LEU A 862 16.94 32.06 15.12
CA LEU A 862 18.33 31.70 14.82
C LEU A 862 18.32 30.82 13.56
N SER A 863 19.10 31.18 12.55
CA SER A 863 19.23 30.39 11.34
C SER A 863 20.67 30.24 10.88
N PHE A 864 20.98 29.15 10.18
CA PHE A 864 22.26 28.92 9.52
C PHE A 864 22.09 27.98 8.33
N ASP A 865 23.00 28.08 7.37
CA ASP A 865 23.03 27.21 6.22
C ASP A 865 23.72 25.87 6.55
N VAL A 866 23.13 24.78 6.08
CA VAL A 866 23.69 23.43 6.13
C VAL A 866 23.81 22.90 4.70
N GLU A 867 24.99 22.43 4.33
CA GLU A 867 25.31 21.98 2.97
C GLU A 867 25.96 20.59 3.02
N TRP A 868 25.45 19.65 2.23
CA TRP A 868 25.98 18.29 2.13
C TRP A 868 26.74 18.13 0.80
N LYS A 869 28.07 18.20 0.84
CA LYS A 869 28.97 18.24 -0.32
C LYS A 869 29.50 16.87 -0.71
#